data_AF-A0A0F2PEP9-F1
#
_entry.id   AF-A0A0F2PEP9-F1
#
_cell.length_a   1.000
_cell.length_b   1.000
_cell.length_c   1.000
_cell.angle_alpha   90.00
_cell.angle_beta   90.00
_cell.angle_gamma   90.00
#
_symmetry.space_group_name_H-M   'P 1'
#
loop_
_entity.id
_entity.type
_entity.pdbx_description
1 polymer ?
#
loop_
_entity_poly.entity_id
_entity_poly.type
_entity_poly.pdbx_seq_one_letter_code
_entity_poly.pdbx_strand_id
1 'polypeptide(L)'
;MRTQDITRDQWVTMIAEKVGKEFSEVDTLLKRHGIEARVTRPIPRRLLIESVSINGEKTGEFETKEISFSRTEMGPGLYAMVSDDNLKGKTTLLKIIRWMLTGLYDLPADMVGWLHTVTLGFKIDDQRYEVSVESVSESVGTLSSFARGKTRRIASFSDASTFRSVMEDFFLTELKLEPLIAVADINESGVEQRHGWNWLFSATVIDPAPDVLFGTDTTHGKPLRMMQMYLGIPWVLTRADLMAAQKRLTIDAKAVGRTTREMSSSAEKRLSELRAMRETFAEKVKTETSIADLRHQSSDALSVYMQSASDVRKLTPIVNEAQQEFDAAEAAVSESIRRHQEFLETQAAGRVFRKLRPICCPSCEEVYSEEYREEKEKKHDCMVCGRHDAKETEATVEIEAAFASDVEDAKAEKTRRRKHLGVVKAKLTAAISKRDDADRRNQRLEKDLGIAQSSTGAEIEVVKVDAQIAELERMIHEKADVSNWEIDVLQKAVELTKELYEGEQAEILVRVSEMTAMFARSFGMTDLVDVKLKGNTTMDVQMMGGKKTFGKCEPGERMRLKVAATLALIQVSEERGIGSHPGVLFVDSVANNEVTDKDVTEIVKGFQGLRETLPDVQVFISGISSAAILDHVPCENVIKNREDGYLW
;
A
#
# COMPACT_ATOMS: atom_id res chain seq x y z
N MET A 1 47.58 9.29 -11.78
CA MET A 1 47.04 8.79 -13.07
C MET A 1 46.12 9.87 -13.58
N ARG A 2 46.31 10.43 -14.79
CA ARG A 2 45.28 11.33 -15.34
C ARG A 2 44.02 10.48 -15.49
N THR A 3 42.87 10.96 -15.02
CA THR A 3 41.57 10.28 -15.07
C THR A 3 41.11 9.89 -16.48
N GLN A 4 41.88 10.29 -17.49
CA GLN A 4 41.57 10.24 -18.92
C GLN A 4 41.85 8.88 -19.58
N ASP A 5 42.55 7.95 -18.92
CA ASP A 5 42.91 6.63 -19.49
C ASP A 5 42.49 5.45 -18.59
N ILE A 6 41.33 5.56 -17.94
CA ILE A 6 40.76 4.42 -17.20
C ILE A 6 40.08 3.51 -18.22
N THR A 7 40.55 2.26 -18.33
CA THR A 7 39.90 1.26 -19.19
C THR A 7 38.58 0.81 -18.58
N ARG A 8 37.71 0.20 -19.40
CA ARG A 8 36.47 -0.42 -18.93
C ARG A 8 36.73 -1.38 -17.75
N ASP A 9 37.73 -2.25 -17.87
CA ASP A 9 38.00 -3.27 -16.85
C ASP A 9 38.55 -2.65 -15.55
N GLN A 10 39.37 -1.61 -15.65
CA GLN A 10 39.81 -0.85 -14.48
C GLN A 10 38.62 -0.17 -13.79
N TRP A 11 37.71 0.44 -14.55
CA TRP A 11 36.51 1.06 -14.02
C TRP A 11 35.61 0.05 -13.30
N VAL A 12 35.36 -1.13 -13.89
CA VAL A 12 34.59 -2.20 -13.24
C VAL A 12 35.30 -2.71 -11.97
N THR A 13 36.62 -2.86 -12.00
CA THR A 13 37.42 -3.27 -10.83
C THR A 13 37.28 -2.26 -9.69
N MET A 14 37.37 -0.96 -9.98
CA MET A 14 37.20 0.08 -8.96
C MET A 14 35.79 0.07 -8.33
N ILE A 15 34.74 -0.23 -9.11
CA ILE A 15 33.38 -0.40 -8.58
C ILE A 15 33.32 -1.63 -7.67
N ALA A 16 33.86 -2.76 -8.11
CA ALA A 16 33.89 -4.01 -7.37
C ALA A 16 34.60 -3.86 -6.01
N GLU A 17 35.77 -3.21 -6.00
CA GLU A 17 36.52 -2.88 -4.78
C GLU A 17 35.73 -1.96 -3.83
N LYS A 18 35.04 -0.94 -4.35
CA LYS A 18 34.28 0.02 -3.54
C LYS A 18 33.04 -0.60 -2.87
N VAL A 19 32.48 -1.66 -3.44
CA VAL A 19 31.28 -2.34 -2.92
C VAL A 19 31.62 -3.68 -2.23
N GLY A 20 32.86 -4.16 -2.34
CA GLY A 20 33.28 -5.44 -1.76
C GLY A 20 32.69 -6.64 -2.49
N LYS A 21 32.56 -6.57 -3.83
CA LYS A 21 31.98 -7.60 -4.69
C LYS A 21 33.01 -8.14 -5.69
N GLU A 22 32.74 -9.29 -6.30
CA GLU A 22 33.61 -9.82 -7.35
C GLU A 22 33.43 -9.05 -8.68
N PHE A 23 34.51 -8.96 -9.46
CA PHE A 23 34.48 -8.35 -10.79
C PHE A 23 33.39 -8.97 -11.69
N SER A 24 33.24 -10.30 -11.64
CA SER A 24 32.28 -11.07 -12.44
C SER A 24 30.83 -10.68 -12.14
N GLU A 25 30.48 -10.45 -10.87
CA GLU A 25 29.16 -10.06 -10.42
C GLU A 25 28.80 -8.66 -10.92
N VAL A 26 29.72 -7.70 -10.74
CA VAL A 26 29.54 -6.31 -11.18
C VAL A 26 29.48 -6.24 -12.71
N ASP A 27 30.38 -6.93 -13.42
CA ASP A 27 30.40 -6.97 -14.88
C ASP A 27 29.09 -7.53 -15.46
N THR A 28 28.55 -8.59 -14.86
CA THR A 28 27.27 -9.19 -15.24
C THR A 28 26.11 -8.22 -14.99
N LEU A 29 26.09 -7.54 -13.84
CA LEU A 29 25.07 -6.55 -13.51
C LEU A 29 25.06 -5.40 -14.54
N LEU A 30 26.23 -4.84 -14.86
CA LEU A 30 26.37 -3.75 -15.82
C LEU A 30 25.92 -4.17 -17.23
N LYS A 31 26.34 -5.35 -17.70
CA LYS A 31 25.91 -5.92 -18.99
C LYS A 31 24.40 -6.15 -19.05
N ARG A 32 23.81 -6.69 -17.99
CA ARG A 32 22.35 -6.94 -17.90
C ARG A 32 21.52 -5.66 -18.05
N HIS A 33 22.07 -4.53 -17.62
CA HIS A 33 21.44 -3.22 -17.77
C HIS A 33 21.90 -2.43 -19.01
N GLY A 34 22.71 -3.03 -19.89
CA GLY A 34 23.20 -2.39 -21.12
C GLY A 34 24.16 -1.23 -20.88
N ILE A 35 24.86 -1.20 -19.74
CA ILE A 35 25.74 -0.09 -19.38
C ILE A 35 27.10 -0.29 -20.02
N GLU A 36 27.48 0.65 -20.87
CA GLU A 36 28.78 0.69 -21.54
C GLU A 36 29.66 1.85 -21.06
N ALA A 37 30.98 1.59 -20.97
CA ALA A 37 31.97 2.59 -20.64
C ALA A 37 32.30 3.43 -21.87
N ARG A 38 31.76 4.65 -21.93
CA ARG A 38 31.95 5.60 -23.03
C ARG A 38 33.02 6.62 -22.65
N VAL A 39 34.25 6.26 -22.99
CA VAL A 39 35.47 7.02 -22.64
C VAL A 39 35.97 7.86 -23.82
N THR A 40 35.53 7.54 -25.04
CA THR A 40 35.95 8.23 -26.26
C THR A 40 35.44 9.66 -26.29
N ARG A 41 36.35 10.60 -26.52
CA ARG A 41 36.02 12.02 -26.69
C ARG A 41 35.43 12.23 -28.09
N PRO A 42 34.30 12.93 -28.22
CA PRO A 42 33.73 13.21 -29.52
C PRO A 42 34.60 14.21 -30.29
N ILE A 43 34.77 13.94 -31.58
CA ILE A 43 35.43 14.85 -32.51
C ILE A 43 34.35 15.80 -33.05
N PRO A 44 34.57 17.13 -33.00
CA PRO A 44 33.61 18.09 -33.51
C PRO A 44 33.28 17.83 -34.98
N ARG A 45 31.98 17.92 -35.30
CA ARG A 45 31.46 17.90 -36.67
C ARG A 45 30.65 19.16 -36.91
N ARG A 46 30.76 19.77 -38.10
CA ARG A 46 30.14 21.06 -38.41
C ARG A 46 29.00 20.89 -39.38
N LEU A 47 27.81 21.35 -38.99
CA LEU A 47 26.65 21.48 -39.85
C LEU A 47 26.68 22.87 -40.48
N LEU A 48 26.69 22.91 -41.81
CA LEU A 48 26.62 24.12 -42.60
C LEU A 48 25.41 24.06 -43.52
N ILE A 49 24.50 25.02 -43.44
CA ILE A 49 23.38 25.12 -44.38
C ILE A 49 23.88 25.80 -45.66
N GLU A 50 23.70 25.16 -46.80
CA GLU A 50 24.16 25.64 -48.11
C GLU A 50 23.03 26.24 -48.96
N SER A 51 21.81 25.70 -48.85
CA SER A 51 20.67 26.17 -49.64
C SER A 51 19.33 25.89 -48.98
N VAL A 52 18.34 26.72 -49.29
CA VAL A 52 16.92 26.51 -48.96
C VAL A 52 16.07 26.95 -50.15
N SER A 53 15.09 26.13 -50.52
CA SER A 53 14.10 26.44 -51.56
C SER A 53 12.71 26.08 -51.08
N ILE A 54 11.74 26.93 -51.34
CA ILE A 54 10.34 26.80 -50.92
C ILE A 54 9.46 27.15 -52.11
N ASN A 55 8.51 26.27 -52.44
CA ASN A 55 7.46 26.56 -53.41
C ASN A 55 6.09 26.26 -52.82
N GLY A 56 5.07 27.03 -53.22
CA GLY A 56 3.73 26.92 -52.68
C GLY A 56 2.77 27.99 -53.17
N GLU A 57 1.58 28.04 -52.57
CA GLU A 57 0.57 29.08 -52.82
C GLU A 57 -0.20 29.43 -51.53
N LYS A 58 -0.19 30.70 -51.12
CA LYS A 58 -0.95 31.20 -49.95
C LYS A 58 -2.46 31.08 -50.22
N THR A 59 -3.16 30.41 -49.31
CA THR A 59 -4.62 30.29 -49.35
C THR A 59 -5.27 31.48 -48.61
N GLY A 60 -6.13 32.24 -49.30
CA GLY A 60 -6.82 33.42 -48.76
C GLY A 60 -6.79 34.64 -49.69
N GLU A 61 -7.10 35.81 -49.11
CA GLU A 61 -7.03 37.12 -49.79
C GLU A 61 -5.65 37.77 -49.55
N PHE A 62 -4.65 37.34 -50.34
CA PHE A 62 -3.32 37.93 -50.38
C PHE A 62 -3.06 38.58 -51.74
N GLU A 63 -2.35 39.71 -51.77
CA GLU A 63 -1.93 40.40 -53.00
C GLU A 63 -1.04 39.48 -53.87
N THR A 64 -0.06 38.83 -53.24
CA THR A 64 0.79 37.82 -53.87
C THR A 64 0.51 36.46 -53.24
N LYS A 65 -0.10 35.57 -54.02
CA LYS A 65 -0.41 34.20 -53.57
C LYS A 65 0.73 33.23 -53.80
N GLU A 66 1.45 33.35 -54.91
CA GLU A 66 2.56 32.45 -55.24
C GLU A 66 3.69 32.58 -54.22
N ILE A 67 4.16 31.42 -53.74
CA ILE A 67 5.37 31.29 -52.93
C ILE A 67 6.43 30.66 -53.82
N SER A 68 7.47 31.43 -54.12
CA SER A 68 8.66 30.98 -54.83
C SER A 68 9.86 31.67 -54.20
N PHE A 69 10.58 30.92 -53.37
CA PHE A 69 11.74 31.42 -52.63
C PHE A 69 12.89 30.44 -52.81
N SER A 70 14.06 30.94 -53.18
CA SER A 70 15.26 30.14 -53.28
C SER A 70 16.48 30.94 -52.84
N ARG A 71 17.30 30.30 -52.02
CA ARG A 71 18.56 30.85 -51.55
C ARG A 71 19.62 29.77 -51.59
N THR A 72 20.73 30.04 -52.27
CA THR A 72 21.84 29.11 -52.47
C THR A 72 23.16 29.74 -52.03
N GLU A 73 24.22 28.92 -52.00
CA GLU A 73 25.60 29.35 -51.73
C GLU A 73 25.77 30.01 -50.35
N MET A 74 25.00 29.57 -49.36
CA MET A 74 25.19 29.97 -47.98
C MET A 74 26.45 29.28 -47.41
N GLY A 75 27.40 30.07 -46.94
CA GLY A 75 28.63 29.64 -46.29
C GLY A 75 28.64 29.95 -44.79
N PRO A 76 29.79 29.78 -44.11
CA PRO A 76 29.95 30.20 -42.72
C PRO A 76 29.79 31.71 -42.54
N GLY A 77 29.45 32.15 -41.32
CA GLY A 77 29.31 33.56 -40.95
C GLY A 77 27.88 33.98 -40.62
N LEU A 78 27.64 35.29 -40.66
CA LEU A 78 26.41 35.94 -40.21
C LEU A 78 25.45 36.20 -41.38
N TYR A 79 24.20 35.77 -41.20
CA TYR A 79 23.07 35.93 -42.11
C TYR A 79 21.91 36.62 -41.41
N ALA A 80 21.24 37.54 -42.10
CA ALA A 80 20.09 38.25 -41.55
C ALA A 80 18.84 38.09 -42.40
N MET A 81 17.74 37.70 -41.76
CA MET A 81 16.39 37.65 -42.32
C MET A 81 15.61 38.87 -41.84
N VAL A 82 15.46 39.85 -42.71
CA VAL A 82 14.89 41.16 -42.36
C VAL A 82 13.68 41.52 -43.22
N SER A 83 12.74 42.22 -42.60
CA SER A 83 11.58 42.79 -43.27
C SER A 83 11.21 44.10 -42.60
N ASP A 84 10.55 44.99 -43.34
CA ASP A 84 10.19 46.32 -42.83
C ASP A 84 9.10 46.24 -41.74
N ASP A 85 8.21 45.22 -41.80
CA ASP A 85 7.14 45.00 -40.81
C ASP A 85 7.23 43.64 -40.10
N ASN A 86 6.52 43.52 -38.97
CA ASN A 86 6.28 42.24 -38.28
C ASN A 86 5.33 41.32 -39.06
N LEU A 87 5.39 40.01 -38.77
CA LEU A 87 4.53 38.98 -39.38
C LEU A 87 4.70 38.81 -40.91
N LYS A 88 5.86 39.20 -41.45
CA LYS A 88 6.18 39.10 -42.88
C LYS A 88 7.00 37.86 -43.28
N GLY A 89 6.98 36.80 -42.47
CA GLY A 89 7.62 35.53 -42.80
C GLY A 89 9.07 35.33 -42.33
N LYS A 90 9.66 36.28 -41.57
CA LYS A 90 11.02 36.19 -41.03
C LYS A 90 11.24 34.95 -40.13
N THR A 91 10.49 34.88 -39.03
CA THR A 91 10.49 33.74 -38.11
C THR A 91 10.02 32.46 -38.80
N THR A 92 9.11 32.58 -39.79
CA THR A 92 8.67 31.43 -40.55
C THR A 92 9.79 30.78 -41.34
N LEU A 93 10.66 31.55 -42.01
CA LEU A 93 11.79 30.98 -42.75
C LEU A 93 12.74 30.22 -41.81
N LEU A 94 13.04 30.78 -40.63
CA LEU A 94 13.82 30.06 -39.60
C LEU A 94 13.14 28.76 -39.17
N LYS A 95 11.83 28.78 -38.94
CA LYS A 95 11.04 27.59 -38.58
C LYS A 95 11.03 26.54 -39.69
N ILE A 96 10.94 26.93 -40.97
CA ILE A 96 11.03 26.01 -42.11
C ILE A 96 12.40 25.31 -42.11
N ILE A 97 13.50 26.05 -41.94
CA ILE A 97 14.85 25.46 -41.87
C ILE A 97 14.94 24.49 -40.68
N ARG A 98 14.44 24.90 -39.50
CA ARG A 98 14.41 24.05 -38.30
C ARG A 98 13.61 22.78 -38.53
N TRP A 99 12.43 22.88 -39.13
CA TRP A 99 11.59 21.74 -39.48
C TRP A 99 12.32 20.78 -40.40
N MET A 100 12.96 21.29 -41.45
CA MET A 100 13.73 20.46 -42.39
C MET A 100 14.94 19.75 -41.74
N LEU A 101 15.50 20.31 -40.66
CA LEU A 101 16.59 19.71 -39.88
C LEU A 101 16.13 18.75 -38.77
N THR A 102 14.86 18.79 -38.37
CA THR A 102 14.35 18.06 -37.19
C THR A 102 13.21 17.09 -37.50
N GLY A 103 12.53 17.28 -38.64
CA GLY A 103 11.25 16.65 -38.94
C GLY A 103 10.11 17.07 -38.00
N LEU A 104 10.30 18.09 -37.15
CA LEU A 104 9.27 18.63 -36.26
C LEU A 104 8.59 19.84 -36.91
N TYR A 105 7.36 19.65 -37.40
CA TYR A 105 6.57 20.74 -37.95
C TYR A 105 6.08 21.66 -36.83
N ASP A 106 6.63 22.87 -36.75
CA ASP A 106 6.33 23.89 -35.71
C ASP A 106 5.78 25.21 -36.32
N LEU A 107 5.35 25.13 -37.57
CA LEU A 107 4.71 26.20 -38.31
C LEU A 107 3.21 26.31 -37.95
N PRO A 108 2.61 27.51 -38.11
CA PRO A 108 1.16 27.70 -37.96
C PRO A 108 0.32 26.72 -38.81
N ALA A 109 -0.83 26.29 -38.29
CA ALA A 109 -1.66 25.26 -38.91
C ALA A 109 -2.29 25.68 -40.24
N ASP A 110 -2.56 26.97 -40.42
CA ASP A 110 -3.03 27.59 -41.66
C ASP A 110 -2.00 27.52 -42.79
N MET A 111 -0.71 27.43 -42.46
CA MET A 111 0.37 27.37 -43.44
C MET A 111 0.63 25.98 -44.05
N VAL A 112 0.03 24.92 -43.50
CA VAL A 112 0.24 23.54 -44.00
C VAL A 112 -0.18 23.43 -45.46
N GLY A 113 -1.28 24.09 -45.84
CA GLY A 113 -1.77 24.10 -47.21
C GLY A 113 -1.07 25.12 -48.11
N TRP A 114 -0.19 25.96 -47.56
CA TRP A 114 0.51 26.99 -48.34
C TRP A 114 1.77 26.43 -49.00
N LEU A 115 2.51 25.58 -48.30
CA LEU A 115 3.78 25.05 -48.78
C LEU A 115 3.50 23.77 -49.57
N HIS A 116 3.99 23.68 -50.81
CA HIS A 116 3.87 22.47 -51.62
C HIS A 116 5.15 21.65 -51.54
N THR A 117 6.30 22.28 -51.78
CA THR A 117 7.61 21.63 -51.77
C THR A 117 8.62 22.47 -50.98
N VAL A 118 9.51 21.80 -50.25
CA VAL A 118 10.63 22.44 -49.54
C VAL A 118 11.88 21.59 -49.71
N THR A 119 12.98 22.23 -50.08
CA THR A 119 14.28 21.58 -50.23
C THR A 119 15.31 22.31 -49.36
N LEU A 120 16.09 21.57 -48.57
CA LEU A 120 17.17 22.09 -47.75
C LEU A 120 18.46 21.35 -48.07
N GLY A 121 19.45 22.07 -48.59
CA GLY A 121 20.81 21.57 -48.81
C GLY A 121 21.72 21.96 -47.66
N PHE A 122 22.51 21.00 -47.16
CA PHE A 122 23.47 21.23 -46.09
C PHE A 122 24.68 20.30 -46.19
N LYS A 123 25.76 20.67 -45.50
CA LYS A 123 27.01 19.94 -45.41
C LYS A 123 27.26 19.54 -43.96
N ILE A 124 27.72 18.30 -43.76
CA ILE A 124 28.34 17.89 -42.49
C ILE A 124 29.82 17.64 -42.80
N ASP A 125 30.69 18.47 -42.23
CA ASP A 125 32.12 18.55 -42.57
C ASP A 125 32.34 18.70 -44.08
N ASP A 126 32.73 17.63 -44.78
CA ASP A 126 32.98 17.62 -46.22
C ASP A 126 31.88 16.97 -47.08
N GLN A 127 30.89 16.35 -46.44
CA GLN A 127 29.86 15.58 -47.12
C GLN A 127 28.59 16.42 -47.29
N ARG A 128 28.10 16.51 -48.52
CA ARG A 128 26.86 17.22 -48.87
C ARG A 128 25.63 16.33 -48.78
N TYR A 129 24.54 16.90 -48.33
CA TYR A 129 23.24 16.28 -48.15
C TYR A 129 22.12 17.22 -48.57
N GLU A 130 20.97 16.64 -48.91
CA GLU A 130 19.75 17.37 -49.20
C GLU A 130 18.55 16.62 -48.62
N VAL A 131 17.68 17.36 -47.95
CA VAL A 131 16.33 16.90 -47.60
C VAL A 131 15.37 17.59 -48.55
N SER A 132 14.56 16.80 -49.26
CA SER A 132 13.52 17.29 -50.15
C SER A 132 12.17 16.76 -49.69
N VAL A 133 11.28 17.66 -49.29
CA VAL A 133 9.87 17.37 -49.01
C VAL A 133 9.07 17.71 -50.27
N GLU A 134 8.52 16.68 -50.90
CA GLU A 134 7.76 16.74 -52.15
C GLU A 134 6.29 17.08 -51.91
N SER A 135 5.77 16.75 -50.72
CA SER A 135 4.42 17.09 -50.27
C SER A 135 4.48 17.48 -48.80
N VAL A 136 4.34 18.77 -48.49
CA VAL A 136 4.41 19.26 -47.09
C VAL A 136 3.22 18.80 -46.26
N SER A 137 2.00 18.83 -46.83
CA SER A 137 0.77 18.43 -46.15
C SER A 137 0.80 16.98 -45.69
N GLU A 138 1.41 16.11 -46.49
CA GLU A 138 1.58 14.68 -46.19
C GLU A 138 2.94 14.40 -45.51
N SER A 139 3.87 15.36 -45.51
CA SER A 139 5.26 15.16 -45.11
C SER A 139 5.89 13.96 -45.84
N VAL A 140 5.80 13.95 -47.17
CA VAL A 140 6.41 12.93 -48.04
C VAL A 140 7.67 13.49 -48.68
N GLY A 141 8.75 12.71 -48.70
CA GLY A 141 10.01 13.18 -49.26
C GLY A 141 11.19 12.23 -49.11
N THR A 142 12.39 12.75 -49.40
CA THR A 142 13.62 11.98 -49.40
C THR A 142 14.78 12.75 -48.76
N LEU A 143 15.70 11.98 -48.16
CA LEU A 143 17.01 12.45 -47.71
C LEU A 143 18.08 11.80 -48.58
N SER A 144 18.92 12.63 -49.19
CA SER A 144 19.95 12.21 -50.15
C SER A 144 21.34 12.75 -49.77
N SER A 145 22.38 12.01 -50.13
CA SER A 145 23.78 12.44 -50.05
C SER A 145 24.35 12.67 -51.44
N PHE A 146 25.29 13.60 -51.54
CA PHE A 146 25.99 13.94 -52.77
C PHE A 146 27.48 13.73 -52.55
N ALA A 147 28.02 12.65 -53.11
CA ALA A 147 29.43 12.31 -52.97
C ALA A 147 30.03 12.04 -54.35
N ARG A 148 31.16 12.69 -54.66
CA ARG A 148 31.93 12.47 -55.90
C ARG A 148 31.06 12.58 -57.18
N GLY A 149 30.15 13.55 -57.22
CA GLY A 149 29.25 13.78 -58.36
C GLY A 149 28.12 12.75 -58.51
N LYS A 150 27.89 11.87 -57.53
CA LYS A 150 26.78 10.92 -57.50
C LYS A 150 25.80 11.26 -56.37
N THR A 151 24.52 11.16 -56.68
CA THR A 151 23.44 11.25 -55.71
C THR A 151 23.10 9.85 -55.19
N ARG A 152 23.08 9.69 -53.87
CA ARG A 152 22.64 8.46 -53.19
C ARG A 152 21.53 8.79 -52.21
N ARG A 153 20.35 8.21 -52.43
CA ARG A 153 19.25 8.26 -51.47
C ARG A 153 19.63 7.50 -50.19
N ILE A 154 19.55 8.18 -49.05
CA ILE A 154 19.80 7.62 -47.71
C ILE A 154 18.52 7.01 -47.17
N ALA A 155 17.43 7.78 -47.21
CA ALA A 155 16.13 7.40 -46.68
C ALA A 155 15.00 8.09 -47.44
N SER A 156 13.80 7.55 -47.29
CA SER A 156 12.53 8.16 -47.72
C SER A 156 11.57 8.14 -46.54
N PHE A 157 10.70 9.13 -46.48
CA PHE A 157 9.67 9.26 -45.45
C PHE A 157 8.33 9.57 -46.11
N SER A 158 7.25 9.08 -45.52
CA SER A 158 5.90 9.12 -46.08
C SER A 158 4.88 9.83 -45.18
N ASP A 159 5.32 10.25 -44.00
CA ASP A 159 4.50 10.93 -43.00
C ASP A 159 5.40 11.69 -42.00
N ALA A 160 4.79 12.54 -41.18
CA ALA A 160 5.51 13.38 -40.22
C ALA A 160 6.28 12.58 -39.15
N SER A 161 5.81 11.38 -38.79
CA SER A 161 6.47 10.55 -37.78
C SER A 161 7.71 9.86 -38.37
N THR A 162 7.61 9.33 -39.59
CA THR A 162 8.74 8.75 -40.31
C THR A 162 9.77 9.81 -40.68
N PHE A 163 9.34 11.02 -41.06
CA PHE A 163 10.26 12.14 -41.32
C PHE A 163 11.09 12.47 -40.08
N ARG A 164 10.43 12.63 -38.92
CA ARG A 164 11.11 12.88 -37.64
C ARG A 164 12.12 11.78 -37.29
N SER A 165 11.75 10.50 -37.44
CA SER A 165 12.65 9.39 -37.15
C SER A 165 13.86 9.38 -38.08
N VAL A 166 13.64 9.59 -39.38
CA VAL A 166 14.72 9.66 -40.39
C VAL A 166 15.72 10.76 -40.04
N MET A 167 15.24 11.97 -39.71
CA MET A 167 16.12 13.08 -39.36
C MET A 167 16.86 12.84 -38.05
N GLU A 168 16.19 12.24 -37.06
CA GLU A 168 16.82 11.90 -35.79
C GLU A 168 17.94 10.88 -35.94
N ASP A 169 17.68 9.75 -36.61
CA ASP A 169 18.69 8.70 -36.80
C ASP A 169 19.85 9.19 -37.67
N PHE A 170 19.55 9.97 -38.70
CA PHE A 170 20.56 10.56 -39.58
C PHE A 170 21.51 11.49 -38.80
N PHE A 171 20.99 12.48 -38.07
CA PHE A 171 21.84 13.44 -37.38
C PHE A 171 22.58 12.84 -36.18
N LEU A 172 21.96 11.91 -35.43
CA LEU A 172 22.67 11.19 -34.38
C LEU A 172 23.86 10.41 -34.96
N THR A 173 23.66 9.72 -36.09
CA THR A 173 24.72 8.95 -36.75
C THR A 173 25.81 9.85 -37.32
N GLU A 174 25.43 10.84 -38.14
CA GLU A 174 26.40 11.66 -38.86
C GLU A 174 27.14 12.64 -37.95
N LEU A 175 26.53 13.12 -36.87
CA LEU A 175 27.22 13.96 -35.89
C LEU A 175 27.91 13.14 -34.78
N LYS A 176 27.82 11.80 -34.82
CA LYS A 176 28.32 10.89 -33.78
C LYS A 176 27.81 11.27 -32.39
N LEU A 177 26.53 11.60 -32.32
CA LEU A 177 25.82 11.93 -31.10
C LEU A 177 25.04 10.70 -30.63
N GLU A 178 24.90 10.57 -29.32
CA GLU A 178 24.10 9.51 -28.71
C GLU A 178 22.88 10.12 -28.00
N PRO A 179 21.73 9.43 -28.00
CA PRO A 179 20.55 9.90 -27.30
C PRO A 179 20.75 9.78 -25.77
N LEU A 180 20.08 10.65 -25.02
CA LEU A 180 19.98 10.53 -23.57
C LEU A 180 18.77 9.68 -23.20
N ILE A 181 18.97 8.63 -22.40
CA ILE A 181 17.88 7.84 -21.81
C ILE A 181 17.65 8.31 -20.38
N ALA A 182 16.44 8.78 -20.09
CA ALA A 182 16.02 9.15 -18.75
C ALA A 182 14.85 8.27 -18.32
N VAL A 183 14.82 7.86 -17.05
CA VAL A 183 13.67 7.13 -16.50
C VAL A 183 12.79 8.13 -15.76
N ALA A 184 11.52 8.22 -16.17
CA ALA A 184 10.48 8.94 -15.46
C ALA A 184 9.68 7.97 -14.58
N ASP A 185 9.22 8.46 -13.44
CA ASP A 185 8.27 7.72 -12.60
C ASP A 185 6.87 8.18 -13.03
N ILE A 186 6.17 7.33 -13.78
CA ILE A 186 4.82 7.59 -14.27
C ILE A 186 3.94 6.44 -13.78
N ASN A 187 2.94 6.75 -12.97
CA ASN A 187 2.03 5.75 -12.40
C ASN A 187 2.76 4.57 -11.74
N GLU A 188 3.82 4.85 -10.97
CA GLU A 188 4.62 3.83 -10.27
C GLU A 188 5.34 2.85 -11.21
N SER A 189 5.44 3.19 -12.49
CA SER A 189 6.21 2.47 -13.49
C SER A 189 7.38 3.33 -13.98
N GLY A 190 8.55 2.72 -14.10
CA GLY A 190 9.72 3.35 -14.70
C GLY A 190 9.54 3.44 -16.21
N VAL A 191 9.07 4.57 -16.72
CA VAL A 191 8.93 4.80 -18.17
C VAL A 191 10.21 5.41 -18.70
N GLU A 192 10.84 4.72 -19.65
CA GLU A 192 12.01 5.23 -20.36
C GLU A 192 11.60 6.34 -21.34
N GLN A 193 12.24 7.49 -21.18
CA GLN A 193 12.14 8.64 -22.05
C GLN A 193 13.46 8.79 -22.81
N ARG A 194 13.38 8.63 -24.13
CA ARG A 194 14.52 8.82 -25.03
C ARG A 194 14.53 10.25 -25.54
N HIS A 195 15.65 10.94 -25.35
CA HIS A 195 15.88 12.30 -25.84
C HIS A 195 17.00 12.27 -26.89
N GLY A 196 16.61 12.34 -28.17
CA GLY A 196 17.52 12.26 -29.31
C GLY A 196 17.88 13.61 -29.92
N TRP A 197 18.02 13.64 -31.25
CA TRP A 197 18.46 14.81 -32.01
C TRP A 197 17.61 16.05 -31.74
N ASN A 198 16.29 15.93 -31.67
CA ASN A 198 15.40 17.07 -31.47
C ASN A 198 15.65 17.82 -30.15
N TRP A 199 16.04 17.09 -29.11
CA TRP A 199 16.45 17.70 -27.85
C TRP A 199 17.81 18.38 -27.99
N LEU A 200 18.80 17.71 -28.60
CA LEU A 200 20.14 18.26 -28.83
C LEU A 200 20.08 19.53 -29.70
N PHE A 201 19.32 19.50 -30.79
CA PHE A 201 19.11 20.61 -31.70
C PHE A 201 18.61 21.87 -31.00
N SER A 202 17.89 21.77 -29.88
CA SER A 202 17.45 22.96 -29.16
C SER A 202 18.58 23.86 -28.65
N ALA A 203 19.84 23.39 -28.58
CA ALA A 203 20.99 24.25 -28.29
C ALA A 203 21.39 25.18 -29.43
N THR A 204 20.98 24.86 -30.67
CA THR A 204 21.22 25.72 -31.83
C THR A 204 20.21 26.85 -31.92
N VAL A 205 19.19 26.86 -31.07
CA VAL A 205 18.09 27.84 -31.11
C VAL A 205 18.19 28.76 -29.90
N ILE A 206 18.14 30.06 -30.18
CA ILE A 206 18.10 31.11 -29.18
C ILE A 206 16.77 31.85 -29.33
N ASP A 207 15.87 31.61 -28.38
CA ASP A 207 14.60 32.33 -28.29
C ASP A 207 14.83 33.78 -27.83
N PRO A 208 13.91 34.71 -28.15
CA PRO A 208 14.05 36.11 -27.77
C PRO A 208 14.15 36.32 -26.24
N ALA A 209 13.46 35.49 -25.46
CA ALA A 209 13.41 35.56 -23.99
C ALA A 209 13.66 34.17 -23.38
N PRO A 210 14.91 33.69 -23.35
CA PRO A 210 15.18 32.33 -22.92
C PRO A 210 15.06 32.19 -21.39
N ASP A 211 14.38 31.15 -20.94
CA ASP A 211 14.24 30.81 -19.50
C ASP A 211 15.30 29.82 -19.02
N VAL A 212 15.91 29.07 -19.95
CA VAL A 212 16.93 28.05 -19.70
C VAL A 212 18.17 28.35 -20.54
N LEU A 213 19.34 28.19 -19.92
CA LEU A 213 20.63 28.45 -20.55
C LEU A 213 20.96 27.45 -21.66
N PHE A 214 20.76 26.15 -21.42
CA PHE A 214 21.00 25.09 -22.41
C PHE A 214 19.74 24.25 -22.60
N GLY A 215 19.27 24.19 -23.85
CA GLY A 215 18.05 23.51 -24.23
C GLY A 215 16.77 24.28 -23.92
N THR A 216 15.65 23.56 -23.79
CA THR A 216 14.30 24.11 -23.63
C THR A 216 13.69 23.95 -22.23
N ASP A 217 14.14 22.96 -21.44
CA ASP A 217 13.56 22.66 -20.13
C ASP A 217 14.63 22.19 -19.13
N THR A 218 14.31 22.22 -17.83
CA THR A 218 15.21 21.82 -16.73
C THR A 218 14.96 20.41 -16.20
N THR A 219 14.04 19.66 -16.81
CA THR A 219 13.62 18.34 -16.34
C THR A 219 14.73 17.30 -16.55
N HIS A 220 14.73 16.26 -15.71
CA HIS A 220 15.63 15.09 -15.85
C HIS A 220 17.13 15.41 -15.97
N GLY A 221 17.58 16.59 -15.54
CA GLY A 221 18.96 17.04 -15.68
C GLY A 221 19.38 17.29 -17.14
N LYS A 222 18.43 17.48 -18.06
CA LYS A 222 18.68 17.70 -19.49
C LYS A 222 19.69 18.83 -19.76
N PRO A 223 19.58 20.05 -19.20
CA PRO A 223 20.55 21.11 -19.50
C PRO A 223 21.98 20.72 -19.14
N LEU A 224 22.15 20.05 -17.99
CA LEU A 224 23.45 19.58 -17.52
C LEU A 224 24.04 18.57 -18.50
N ARG A 225 23.25 17.57 -18.91
CA ARG A 225 23.73 16.54 -19.83
C ARG A 225 24.05 17.11 -21.20
N MET A 226 23.23 18.00 -21.71
CA MET A 226 23.49 18.70 -22.98
C MET A 226 24.81 19.47 -22.95
N MET A 227 25.02 20.31 -21.92
CA MET A 227 26.26 21.07 -21.74
C MET A 227 27.48 20.13 -21.67
N GLN A 228 27.38 19.06 -20.88
CA GLN A 228 28.46 18.08 -20.72
C GLN A 228 28.79 17.34 -22.03
N MET A 229 27.75 16.95 -22.79
CA MET A 229 27.91 16.26 -24.07
C MET A 229 28.56 17.18 -25.10
N TYR A 230 28.13 18.44 -25.21
CA TYR A 230 28.71 19.36 -26.17
C TYR A 230 30.12 19.80 -25.85
N LEU A 231 30.49 19.88 -24.56
CA LEU A 231 31.88 20.06 -24.11
C LEU A 231 32.76 18.82 -24.30
N GLY A 232 32.19 17.70 -24.76
CA GLY A 232 32.93 16.46 -25.00
C GLY A 232 33.48 15.82 -23.73
N ILE A 233 32.80 16.00 -22.59
CA ILE A 233 33.23 15.43 -21.30
C ILE A 233 32.99 13.91 -21.32
N PRO A 234 34.02 13.06 -21.09
CA PRO A 234 33.87 11.60 -21.10
C PRO A 234 33.03 11.12 -19.92
N TRP A 235 32.57 9.85 -19.95
CA TRP A 235 31.81 9.19 -18.87
C TRP A 235 30.41 9.76 -18.57
N VAL A 236 30.02 10.86 -19.21
CA VAL A 236 28.75 11.56 -18.97
C VAL A 236 27.55 10.67 -19.24
N LEU A 237 27.54 10.01 -20.40
CA LEU A 237 26.49 9.09 -20.84
C LEU A 237 26.52 7.77 -20.05
N THR A 238 27.70 7.23 -19.75
CA THR A 238 27.84 6.08 -18.83
C THR A 238 27.19 6.38 -17.47
N ARG A 239 27.43 7.58 -16.91
CA ARG A 239 26.77 7.99 -15.67
C ARG A 239 25.25 8.13 -15.84
N ALA A 240 24.78 8.60 -17.00
CA ALA A 240 23.35 8.73 -17.26
C ALA A 240 22.67 7.36 -17.29
N ASP A 241 23.26 6.38 -17.96
CA ASP A 241 22.74 5.01 -18.02
C ASP A 241 22.75 4.33 -16.64
N LEU A 242 23.80 4.55 -15.85
CA LEU A 242 23.83 4.09 -14.45
C LEU A 242 22.70 4.70 -13.62
N MET A 243 22.47 6.01 -13.74
CA MET A 243 21.37 6.69 -13.05
C MET A 243 20.00 6.19 -13.51
N ALA A 244 19.83 5.93 -14.81
CA ALA A 244 18.62 5.37 -15.37
C ALA A 244 18.37 3.95 -14.83
N ALA A 245 19.38 3.09 -14.85
CA ALA A 245 19.30 1.73 -14.31
C ALA A 245 19.02 1.72 -12.80
N GLN A 246 19.70 2.56 -12.02
CA GLN A 246 19.49 2.71 -10.58
C GLN A 246 18.05 3.15 -10.29
N LYS A 247 17.55 4.15 -11.03
CA LYS A 247 16.20 4.66 -10.85
C LYS A 247 15.15 3.62 -11.21
N ARG A 248 15.35 2.86 -12.28
CA ARG A 248 14.48 1.73 -12.67
C ARG A 248 14.40 0.70 -11.55
N LEU A 249 15.55 0.19 -11.07
CA LEU A 249 15.56 -0.78 -9.96
C LEU A 249 14.94 -0.21 -8.68
N THR A 250 15.12 1.08 -8.40
CA THR A 250 14.51 1.72 -7.23
C THR A 250 12.98 1.79 -7.36
N ILE A 251 12.45 2.09 -8.54
CA ILE A 251 10.99 2.09 -8.79
C ILE A 251 10.45 0.66 -8.67
N ASP A 252 11.11 -0.32 -9.30
CA ASP A 252 10.72 -1.73 -9.24
C ASP A 252 10.75 -2.25 -7.80
N ALA A 253 11.80 -1.93 -7.03
CA ALA A 253 11.92 -2.30 -5.62
C ALA A 253 10.83 -1.63 -4.76
N LYS A 254 10.42 -0.39 -5.06
CA LYS A 254 9.29 0.27 -4.39
C LYS A 254 7.97 -0.41 -4.71
N ALA A 255 7.73 -0.77 -5.97
CA ALA A 255 6.52 -1.48 -6.40
C ALA A 255 6.42 -2.85 -5.71
N VAL A 256 7.50 -3.65 -5.77
CA VAL A 256 7.60 -4.94 -5.07
C VAL A 256 7.47 -4.75 -3.56
N GLY A 257 8.12 -3.74 -2.99
CA GLY A 257 8.02 -3.41 -1.56
C GLY A 257 6.62 -3.03 -1.13
N ARG A 258 5.82 -2.36 -1.99
CA ARG A 258 4.41 -2.06 -1.69
C ARG A 258 3.54 -3.30 -1.78
N THR A 259 3.64 -4.09 -2.86
CA THR A 259 2.90 -5.37 -2.96
C THR A 259 3.24 -6.29 -1.80
N THR A 260 4.52 -6.33 -1.41
CA THR A 260 4.97 -7.07 -0.24
C THR A 260 4.38 -6.48 1.04
N ARG A 261 4.40 -5.16 1.26
CA ARG A 261 3.76 -4.53 2.43
C ARG A 261 2.25 -4.70 2.47
N GLU A 262 1.55 -4.68 1.34
CA GLU A 262 0.12 -4.93 1.25
C GLU A 262 -0.18 -6.40 1.63
N MET A 263 0.58 -7.35 1.07
CA MET A 263 0.50 -8.76 1.45
C MET A 263 0.90 -9.00 2.92
N SER A 264 1.95 -8.35 3.42
CA SER A 264 2.40 -8.39 4.80
C SER A 264 1.35 -7.80 5.73
N SER A 265 0.70 -6.70 5.37
CA SER A 265 -0.38 -6.10 6.18
C SER A 265 -1.60 -7.01 6.26
N SER A 266 -1.91 -7.73 5.18
CA SER A 266 -2.96 -8.75 5.17
C SER A 266 -2.56 -9.97 6.00
N ALA A 267 -1.30 -10.41 5.90
CA ALA A 267 -0.75 -11.49 6.70
C ALA A 267 -0.70 -11.12 8.19
N GLU A 268 -0.29 -9.91 8.55
CA GLU A 268 -0.26 -9.36 9.92
C GLU A 268 -1.67 -9.27 10.51
N LYS A 269 -2.66 -8.81 9.74
CA LYS A 269 -4.07 -8.87 10.16
C LYS A 269 -4.49 -10.30 10.45
N ARG A 270 -4.18 -11.24 9.55
CA ARG A 270 -4.53 -12.65 9.76
C ARG A 270 -3.82 -13.25 10.97
N LEU A 271 -2.58 -12.85 11.22
CA LEU A 271 -1.78 -13.25 12.37
C LEU A 271 -2.37 -12.70 13.68
N SER A 272 -2.86 -11.46 13.67
CA SER A 272 -3.58 -10.87 14.81
C SER A 272 -4.89 -11.60 15.11
N GLU A 273 -5.65 -12.01 14.09
CA GLU A 273 -6.85 -12.83 14.24
C GLU A 273 -6.55 -14.21 14.83
N LEU A 274 -5.51 -14.88 14.32
CA LEU A 274 -5.06 -16.18 14.81
C LEU A 274 -4.60 -16.12 16.27
N ARG A 275 -3.85 -15.07 16.64
CA ARG A 275 -3.42 -14.85 18.04
C ARG A 275 -4.61 -14.61 18.97
N ALA A 276 -5.61 -13.83 18.54
CA ALA A 276 -6.83 -13.62 19.31
C ALA A 276 -7.61 -14.93 19.52
N MET A 277 -7.75 -15.76 18.47
CA MET A 277 -8.39 -17.08 18.57
C MET A 277 -7.62 -18.02 19.51
N ARG A 278 -6.29 -18.04 19.44
CA ARG A 278 -5.44 -18.82 20.36
C ARG A 278 -5.71 -18.44 21.81
N GLU A 279 -5.80 -17.15 22.11
CA GLU A 279 -6.08 -16.66 23.47
C GLU A 279 -7.47 -17.10 23.95
N THR A 280 -8.48 -17.06 23.09
CA THR A 280 -9.84 -17.53 23.43
C THR A 280 -9.89 -19.04 23.72
N PHE A 281 -9.11 -19.84 22.98
CA PHE A 281 -9.01 -21.28 23.24
C PHE A 281 -8.19 -21.57 24.50
N ALA A 282 -7.11 -20.81 24.75
CA ALA A 282 -6.27 -20.97 25.93
C ALA A 282 -7.01 -20.62 27.25
N GLU A 283 -7.92 -19.64 27.23
CA GLU A 283 -8.78 -19.35 28.40
C GLU A 283 -9.70 -20.52 28.73
N LYS A 284 -10.23 -21.24 27.73
CA LYS A 284 -11.11 -22.41 27.94
C LYS A 284 -10.37 -23.61 28.57
N VAL A 285 -9.08 -23.77 28.26
CA VAL A 285 -8.22 -24.86 28.76
C VAL A 285 -7.80 -24.64 30.22
N LYS A 286 -7.75 -23.41 30.73
CA LYS A 286 -7.31 -23.12 32.13
C LYS A 286 -8.29 -23.57 33.22
N THR A 287 -9.49 -24.01 32.88
CA THR A 287 -10.59 -24.35 33.82
C THR A 287 -10.70 -25.84 34.13
N GLU A 288 -9.59 -26.57 34.28
CA GLU A 288 -9.64 -28.02 34.46
C GLU A 288 -9.58 -28.49 35.92
N THR A 289 -10.64 -29.20 36.31
CA THR A 289 -10.59 -30.24 37.34
C THR A 289 -10.41 -31.57 36.59
N SER A 290 -9.48 -32.43 37.03
CA SER A 290 -9.17 -33.69 36.37
C SER A 290 -10.42 -34.55 36.12
N ILE A 291 -10.70 -34.86 34.85
CA ILE A 291 -11.84 -35.69 34.41
C ILE A 291 -11.82 -37.07 35.08
N ALA A 292 -10.62 -37.60 35.36
CA ALA A 292 -10.45 -38.89 36.02
C ALA A 292 -11.01 -38.88 37.45
N ASP A 293 -10.78 -37.79 38.18
CA ASP A 293 -11.24 -37.64 39.57
C ASP A 293 -12.76 -37.45 39.64
N LEU A 294 -13.33 -36.69 38.70
CA LEU A 294 -14.78 -36.50 38.60
C LEU A 294 -15.52 -37.80 38.27
N ARG A 295 -14.95 -38.66 37.41
CA ARG A 295 -15.52 -39.99 37.10
C ARG A 295 -15.51 -40.91 38.32
N HIS A 296 -14.43 -40.90 39.10
CA HIS A 296 -14.35 -41.69 40.34
C HIS A 296 -15.40 -41.25 41.35
N GLN A 297 -15.51 -39.94 41.60
CA GLN A 297 -16.48 -39.36 42.53
C GLN A 297 -17.94 -39.63 42.12
N SER A 298 -18.23 -39.61 40.81
CA SER A 298 -19.55 -39.93 40.27
C SER A 298 -19.94 -41.39 40.52
N SER A 299 -19.00 -42.31 40.32
CA SER A 299 -19.20 -43.75 40.59
C SER A 299 -19.49 -44.00 42.08
N ASP A 300 -18.73 -43.37 42.98
CA ASP A 300 -18.92 -43.50 44.43
C ASP A 300 -20.28 -42.96 44.88
N ALA A 301 -20.67 -41.79 44.37
CA ALA A 301 -21.95 -41.16 44.72
C ALA A 301 -23.16 -41.96 44.20
N LEU A 302 -23.05 -42.62 43.04
CA LEU A 302 -24.07 -43.54 42.52
C LEU A 302 -24.23 -44.78 43.41
N SER A 303 -23.12 -45.36 43.87
CA SER A 303 -23.13 -46.50 44.80
C SER A 303 -23.88 -46.16 46.10
N VAL A 304 -23.60 -45.00 46.69
CA VAL A 304 -24.27 -44.51 47.91
C VAL A 304 -25.77 -44.29 47.69
N TYR A 305 -26.17 -43.77 46.52
CA TYR A 305 -27.57 -43.61 46.16
C TYR A 305 -28.30 -44.96 46.06
N MET A 306 -27.71 -45.94 45.36
CA MET A 306 -28.30 -47.27 45.19
C MET A 306 -28.50 -47.99 46.53
N GLN A 307 -27.52 -47.90 47.43
CA GLN A 307 -27.60 -48.48 48.77
C GLN A 307 -28.72 -47.81 49.59
N SER A 308 -28.76 -46.48 49.62
CA SER A 308 -29.78 -45.73 50.38
C SER A 308 -31.20 -45.96 49.83
N ALA A 309 -31.34 -46.07 48.50
CA ALA A 309 -32.62 -46.41 47.87
C ALA A 309 -33.08 -47.83 48.21
N SER A 310 -32.16 -48.79 48.35
CA SER A 310 -32.46 -50.14 48.82
C SER A 310 -32.98 -50.14 50.26
N ASP A 311 -32.35 -49.37 51.14
CA ASP A 311 -32.76 -49.25 52.54
C ASP A 311 -34.17 -48.64 52.68
N VAL A 312 -34.49 -47.62 51.87
CA VAL A 312 -35.85 -47.05 51.81
C VAL A 312 -36.88 -48.10 51.37
N ARG A 313 -36.57 -48.92 50.36
CA ARG A 313 -37.47 -49.99 49.91
C ARG A 313 -37.70 -51.06 50.98
N LYS A 314 -36.65 -51.40 51.76
CA LYS A 314 -36.75 -52.38 52.85
C LYS A 314 -37.50 -51.86 54.07
N LEU A 315 -37.29 -50.60 54.46
CA LEU A 315 -37.86 -50.02 55.67
C LEU A 315 -39.32 -49.60 55.51
N THR A 316 -39.75 -49.23 54.30
CA THR A 316 -41.15 -48.85 54.01
C THR A 316 -42.17 -49.90 54.46
N PRO A 317 -42.10 -51.19 54.06
CA PRO A 317 -43.06 -52.20 54.51
C PRO A 317 -43.00 -52.44 56.03
N ILE A 318 -41.82 -52.36 56.64
CA ILE A 318 -41.65 -52.54 58.10
C ILE A 318 -42.34 -51.42 58.89
N VAL A 319 -42.26 -50.17 58.41
CA VAL A 319 -43.00 -49.05 59.02
C VAL A 319 -44.50 -49.26 58.90
N ASN A 320 -44.97 -49.73 57.74
CA ASN A 320 -46.40 -49.99 57.53
C ASN A 320 -46.92 -51.11 58.44
N GLU A 321 -46.15 -52.20 58.61
CA GLU A 321 -46.49 -53.29 59.52
C GLU A 321 -46.52 -52.80 60.98
N ALA A 322 -45.48 -52.08 61.43
CA ALA A 322 -45.45 -51.51 62.78
C ALA A 322 -46.58 -50.50 63.04
N GLN A 323 -47.06 -49.80 62.01
CA GLN A 323 -48.23 -48.91 62.10
C GLN A 323 -49.50 -49.73 62.30
N GLN A 324 -49.71 -50.80 61.51
CA GLN A 324 -50.86 -51.69 61.66
C GLN A 324 -50.92 -52.34 63.05
N GLU A 325 -49.77 -52.79 63.58
CA GLU A 325 -49.70 -53.35 64.93
C GLU A 325 -50.04 -52.31 66.01
N PHE A 326 -49.62 -51.05 65.83
CA PHE A 326 -49.97 -49.97 66.75
C PHE A 326 -51.46 -49.66 66.73
N ASP A 327 -52.06 -49.57 65.53
CA ASP A 327 -53.49 -49.31 65.36
C ASP A 327 -54.34 -50.46 65.96
N ALA A 328 -53.90 -51.71 65.80
CA ALA A 328 -54.54 -52.88 66.40
C ALA A 328 -54.46 -52.85 67.94
N ALA A 329 -53.30 -52.48 68.51
CA ALA A 329 -53.14 -52.32 69.96
C ALA A 329 -54.00 -51.17 70.51
N GLU A 330 -54.19 -50.09 69.75
CA GLU A 330 -55.09 -49.00 70.10
C GLU A 330 -56.57 -49.42 70.11
N ALA A 331 -56.98 -50.21 69.12
CA ALA A 331 -58.31 -50.81 69.08
C ALA A 331 -58.54 -51.75 70.28
N ALA A 332 -57.55 -52.58 70.64
CA ALA A 332 -57.62 -53.48 71.80
C ALA A 332 -57.81 -52.73 73.14
N VAL A 333 -57.13 -51.59 73.34
CA VAL A 333 -57.35 -50.73 74.52
C VAL A 333 -58.80 -50.27 74.59
N SER A 334 -59.35 -49.82 73.46
CA SER A 334 -60.72 -49.31 73.38
C SER A 334 -61.74 -50.41 73.69
N GLU A 335 -61.49 -51.63 73.21
CA GLU A 335 -62.31 -52.82 73.48
C GLU A 335 -62.26 -53.24 74.95
N SER A 336 -61.07 -53.31 75.57
CA SER A 336 -60.93 -53.68 76.98
C SER A 336 -61.62 -52.67 77.91
N ILE A 337 -61.51 -51.36 77.61
CA ILE A 337 -62.22 -50.32 78.36
C ILE A 337 -63.74 -50.50 78.24
N ARG A 338 -64.25 -50.75 77.03
CA ARG A 338 -65.67 -50.98 76.81
C ARG A 338 -66.19 -52.16 77.61
N ARG A 339 -65.49 -53.30 77.61
CA ARG A 339 -65.88 -54.50 78.36
C ARG A 339 -65.90 -54.27 79.86
N HIS A 340 -64.89 -53.57 80.38
CA HIS A 340 -64.85 -53.21 81.80
C HIS A 340 -66.04 -52.32 82.18
N GLN A 341 -66.37 -51.33 81.35
CA GLN A 341 -67.49 -50.43 81.61
C GLN A 341 -68.85 -51.14 81.50
N GLU A 342 -69.05 -52.02 80.51
CA GLU A 342 -70.25 -52.85 80.36
C GLU A 342 -70.47 -53.76 81.58
N PHE A 343 -69.38 -54.32 82.12
CA PHE A 343 -69.43 -55.11 83.36
C PHE A 343 -69.88 -54.26 84.56
N LEU A 344 -69.30 -53.06 84.74
CA LEU A 344 -69.67 -52.13 85.81
C LEU A 344 -71.13 -51.67 85.70
N GLU A 345 -71.59 -51.34 84.49
CA GLU A 345 -72.97 -50.97 84.21
C GLU A 345 -73.95 -52.11 84.51
N THR A 346 -73.60 -53.35 84.15
CA THR A 346 -74.40 -54.55 84.47
C THR A 346 -74.51 -54.77 85.99
N GLN A 347 -73.40 -54.64 86.72
CA GLN A 347 -73.41 -54.71 88.19
C GLN A 347 -74.29 -53.61 88.81
N ALA A 348 -74.15 -52.37 88.34
CA ALA A 348 -74.92 -51.23 88.82
C ALA A 348 -76.42 -51.42 88.56
N ALA A 349 -76.80 -51.88 87.36
CA ALA A 349 -78.18 -52.19 87.01
C ALA A 349 -78.77 -53.28 87.93
N GLY A 350 -78.02 -54.36 88.17
CA GLY A 350 -78.43 -55.43 89.08
C GLY A 350 -78.73 -54.93 90.51
N ARG A 351 -77.90 -54.02 91.04
CA ARG A 351 -78.13 -53.40 92.36
C ARG A 351 -79.41 -52.57 92.41
N VAL A 352 -79.78 -51.87 91.33
CA VAL A 352 -81.00 -51.07 91.26
C VAL A 352 -82.24 -51.97 91.26
N PHE A 353 -82.26 -53.02 90.43
CA PHE A 353 -83.41 -53.93 90.34
C PHE A 353 -83.69 -54.68 91.65
N ARG A 354 -82.64 -55.03 92.41
CA ARG A 354 -82.78 -55.67 93.73
C ARG A 354 -83.47 -54.80 94.79
N LYS A 355 -83.50 -53.48 94.62
CA LYS A 355 -84.18 -52.56 95.55
C LYS A 355 -85.68 -52.38 95.26
N LEU A 356 -86.16 -52.88 94.12
CA LEU A 356 -87.57 -52.77 93.77
C LEU A 356 -88.40 -53.72 94.63
N ARG A 357 -89.50 -53.21 95.19
CA ARG A 357 -90.46 -53.97 96.00
C ARG A 357 -91.75 -54.22 95.21
N PRO A 358 -91.82 -55.26 94.36
CA PRO A 358 -93.02 -55.55 93.59
C PRO A 358 -94.20 -55.91 94.51
N ILE A 359 -95.38 -55.35 94.21
CA ILE A 359 -96.58 -55.49 95.03
C ILE A 359 -97.33 -56.79 94.69
N CYS A 360 -97.26 -57.23 93.43
CA CYS A 360 -97.85 -58.47 92.91
C CYS A 360 -96.87 -59.22 92.00
N CYS A 361 -97.20 -60.47 91.67
CA CYS A 361 -96.46 -61.24 90.68
C CYS A 361 -96.71 -60.68 89.27
N PRO A 362 -95.69 -60.24 88.53
CA PRO A 362 -95.89 -59.69 87.19
C PRO A 362 -96.33 -60.74 86.16
N SER A 363 -96.27 -62.05 86.49
CA SER A 363 -96.67 -63.12 85.56
C SER A 363 -98.10 -63.61 85.76
N CYS A 364 -98.61 -63.65 87.00
CA CYS A 364 -99.95 -64.17 87.31
C CYS A 364 -100.83 -63.16 88.07
N GLU A 365 -100.32 -61.94 88.30
CA GLU A 365 -100.98 -60.81 88.98
C GLU A 365 -101.41 -61.07 90.43
N GLU A 366 -101.02 -62.21 91.01
CA GLU A 366 -101.30 -62.52 92.40
C GLU A 366 -100.61 -61.53 93.34
N VAL A 367 -101.38 -60.89 94.21
CA VAL A 367 -100.88 -59.88 95.15
C VAL A 367 -100.17 -60.58 96.29
N TYR A 368 -98.89 -60.27 96.47
CA TYR A 368 -98.12 -60.86 97.55
C TYR A 368 -98.64 -60.36 98.89
N SER A 369 -98.94 -61.28 99.81
CA SER A 369 -99.27 -60.93 101.19
C SER A 369 -98.05 -60.33 101.91
N GLU A 370 -98.29 -59.46 102.88
CA GLU A 370 -97.22 -58.89 103.73
C GLU A 370 -96.37 -60.00 104.38
N GLU A 371 -97.02 -61.05 104.88
CA GLU A 371 -96.35 -62.20 105.50
C GLU A 371 -95.38 -62.91 104.53
N TYR A 372 -95.79 -63.10 103.27
CA TYR A 372 -94.93 -63.70 102.24
C TYR A 372 -93.75 -62.79 101.90
N ARG A 373 -93.95 -61.46 101.87
CA ARG A 373 -92.87 -60.50 101.62
C ARG A 373 -91.84 -60.49 102.74
N GLU A 374 -92.28 -60.41 103.99
CA GLU A 374 -91.37 -60.40 105.13
C GLU A 374 -90.57 -61.70 105.22
N GLU A 375 -91.20 -62.85 104.94
CA GLU A 375 -90.51 -64.14 104.94
C GLU A 375 -89.41 -64.17 103.87
N LYS A 376 -89.73 -63.73 102.65
CA LYS A 376 -88.78 -63.70 101.54
C LYS A 376 -87.68 -62.67 101.73
N GLU A 377 -87.97 -61.50 102.29
CA GLU A 377 -86.96 -60.48 102.61
C GLU A 377 -85.99 -60.95 103.71
N LYS A 378 -86.50 -61.60 104.77
CA LYS A 378 -85.67 -62.21 105.84
C LYS A 378 -84.79 -63.33 105.31
N LYS A 379 -85.31 -64.16 104.39
CA LYS A 379 -84.55 -65.24 103.74
C LYS A 379 -83.66 -64.74 102.61
N HIS A 380 -83.67 -63.44 102.28
CA HIS A 380 -82.96 -62.87 101.13
C HIS A 380 -83.30 -63.58 99.81
N ASP A 381 -84.55 -63.98 99.62
CA ASP A 381 -85.02 -64.58 98.38
C ASP A 381 -85.63 -63.51 97.48
N CYS A 382 -85.42 -63.62 96.16
CA CYS A 382 -86.09 -62.78 95.18
C CYS A 382 -87.61 -62.90 95.33
N MET A 383 -88.30 -61.77 95.53
CA MET A 383 -89.75 -61.75 95.76
C MET A 383 -90.57 -62.33 94.59
N VAL A 384 -90.06 -62.26 93.35
CA VAL A 384 -90.79 -62.73 92.16
C VAL A 384 -90.60 -64.22 91.90
N CYS A 385 -89.35 -64.69 91.87
CA CYS A 385 -89.06 -66.08 91.49
C CYS A 385 -88.72 -66.99 92.68
N GLY A 386 -88.67 -66.44 93.89
CA GLY A 386 -88.39 -67.19 95.12
C GLY A 386 -86.99 -67.76 95.24
N ARG A 387 -86.08 -67.50 94.28
CA ARG A 387 -84.67 -67.93 94.33
C ARG A 387 -83.89 -67.10 95.33
N HIS A 388 -83.06 -67.77 96.12
CA HIS A 388 -82.18 -67.15 97.10
C HIS A 388 -81.15 -66.24 96.42
N ASP A 389 -81.10 -64.98 96.85
CA ASP A 389 -80.07 -64.02 96.45
C ASP A 389 -78.85 -64.23 97.36
N ALA A 390 -77.88 -64.99 96.87
CA ALA A 390 -76.58 -65.08 97.54
C ALA A 390 -75.96 -63.67 97.54
N LYS A 391 -75.75 -63.09 98.73
CA LYS A 391 -75.01 -61.83 98.92
C LYS A 391 -73.74 -61.83 98.06
N GLU A 392 -73.41 -60.64 97.52
CA GLU A 392 -72.19 -60.34 96.76
C GLU A 392 -71.04 -61.28 97.12
N THR A 393 -70.75 -62.23 96.23
CA THR A 393 -69.71 -63.24 96.42
C THR A 393 -68.36 -62.61 96.09
N GLU A 394 -67.28 -63.03 96.76
CA GLU A 394 -65.90 -62.64 96.45
C GLU A 394 -65.57 -62.77 94.94
N ALA A 395 -66.24 -63.70 94.24
CA ALA A 395 -66.16 -63.90 92.81
C ALA A 395 -66.46 -62.65 91.94
N THR A 396 -67.28 -61.69 92.36
CA THR A 396 -67.54 -60.47 91.56
C THR A 396 -66.42 -59.43 91.64
N VAL A 397 -65.67 -59.39 92.74
CA VAL A 397 -64.54 -58.47 92.94
C VAL A 397 -63.32 -58.95 92.14
N GLU A 398 -63.10 -60.27 92.08
CA GLU A 398 -62.03 -60.87 91.28
C GLU A 398 -62.23 -60.64 89.77
N ILE A 399 -63.48 -60.70 89.29
CA ILE A 399 -63.80 -60.43 87.88
C ILE A 399 -63.59 -58.95 87.51
N GLU A 400 -63.97 -58.02 88.40
CA GLU A 400 -63.70 -56.58 88.19
C GLU A 400 -62.20 -56.29 88.13
N ALA A 401 -61.41 -56.87 89.04
CA ALA A 401 -59.96 -56.75 89.06
C ALA A 401 -59.32 -57.33 87.79
N ALA A 402 -59.86 -58.43 87.24
CA ALA A 402 -59.40 -58.99 85.97
C ALA A 402 -59.65 -58.04 84.79
N PHE A 403 -60.85 -57.46 84.66
CA PHE A 403 -61.13 -56.47 83.62
C PHE A 403 -60.30 -55.19 83.75
N ALA A 404 -60.03 -54.73 84.98
CA ALA A 404 -59.13 -53.61 85.23
C ALA A 404 -57.68 -53.94 84.83
N SER A 405 -57.20 -55.16 85.10
CA SER A 405 -55.88 -55.63 84.67
C SER A 405 -55.77 -55.69 83.15
N ASP A 406 -56.77 -56.22 82.45
CA ASP A 406 -56.80 -56.32 80.99
C ASP A 406 -56.69 -54.93 80.31
N VAL A 407 -57.27 -53.89 80.92
CA VAL A 407 -57.15 -52.51 80.44
C VAL A 407 -55.73 -51.98 80.58
N GLU A 408 -55.06 -52.25 81.71
CA GLU A 408 -53.69 -51.80 81.94
C GLU A 408 -52.69 -52.56 81.04
N ASP A 409 -52.88 -53.87 80.85
CA ASP A 409 -52.07 -54.68 79.93
C ASP A 409 -52.20 -54.21 78.48
N ALA A 410 -53.43 -53.90 78.02
CA ALA A 410 -53.65 -53.34 76.70
C ALA A 410 -52.96 -51.96 76.53
N LYS A 411 -53.01 -51.09 77.55
CA LYS A 411 -52.32 -49.78 77.52
C LYS A 411 -50.80 -49.93 77.49
N ALA A 412 -50.25 -50.91 78.21
CA ALA A 412 -48.83 -51.22 78.21
C ALA A 412 -48.37 -51.68 76.81
N GLU A 413 -49.12 -52.58 76.17
CA GLU A 413 -48.79 -53.06 74.82
C GLU A 413 -48.93 -51.95 73.77
N LYS A 414 -49.95 -51.08 73.84
CA LYS A 414 -50.04 -49.87 72.99
C LYS A 414 -48.80 -48.99 73.11
N THR A 415 -48.33 -48.78 74.34
CA THR A 415 -47.13 -47.96 74.60
C THR A 415 -45.87 -48.58 74.01
N ARG A 416 -45.75 -49.92 74.08
CA ARG A 416 -44.65 -50.67 73.47
C ARG A 416 -44.67 -50.56 71.94
N ARG A 417 -45.82 -50.76 71.31
CA ARG A 417 -45.97 -50.65 69.84
C ARG A 417 -45.72 -49.22 69.35
N ARG A 418 -46.15 -48.21 70.10
CA ARG A 418 -45.84 -46.79 69.80
C ARG A 418 -44.33 -46.51 69.76
N LYS A 419 -43.58 -47.03 70.74
CA LYS A 419 -42.12 -46.89 70.78
C LYS A 419 -41.46 -47.59 69.59
N HIS A 420 -41.91 -48.81 69.25
CA HIS A 420 -41.40 -49.55 68.11
C HIS A 420 -41.63 -48.80 66.79
N LEU A 421 -42.86 -48.34 66.54
CA LEU A 421 -43.21 -47.53 65.38
C LEU A 421 -42.33 -46.27 65.27
N GLY A 422 -42.11 -45.56 66.38
CA GLY A 422 -41.25 -44.38 66.42
C GLY A 422 -39.81 -44.66 65.98
N VAL A 423 -39.22 -45.79 66.43
CA VAL A 423 -37.85 -46.20 66.06
C VAL A 423 -37.74 -46.54 64.57
N VAL A 424 -38.67 -47.33 64.03
CA VAL A 424 -38.62 -47.74 62.62
C VAL A 424 -38.90 -46.55 61.69
N LYS A 425 -39.84 -45.67 62.06
CA LYS A 425 -40.13 -44.45 61.30
C LYS A 425 -38.92 -43.51 61.22
N ALA A 426 -38.20 -43.33 62.33
CA ALA A 426 -36.96 -42.54 62.34
C ALA A 426 -35.89 -43.13 61.41
N LYS A 427 -35.75 -44.47 61.36
CA LYS A 427 -34.83 -45.14 60.43
C LYS A 427 -35.21 -44.90 58.98
N LEU A 428 -36.49 -44.96 58.64
CA LEU A 428 -36.97 -44.68 57.28
C LEU A 428 -36.69 -43.23 56.87
N THR A 429 -36.99 -42.26 57.74
CA THR A 429 -36.72 -40.84 57.46
C THR A 429 -35.22 -40.58 57.25
N ALA A 430 -34.35 -41.20 58.04
CA ALA A 430 -32.91 -41.10 57.86
C ALA A 430 -32.43 -41.71 56.52
N ALA A 431 -33.00 -42.84 56.11
CA ALA A 431 -32.69 -43.46 54.83
C ALA A 431 -33.14 -42.61 53.62
N ILE A 432 -34.32 -41.98 53.72
CA ILE A 432 -34.84 -41.05 52.69
C ILE A 432 -33.91 -39.84 52.55
N SER A 433 -33.53 -39.20 53.66
CA SER A 433 -32.61 -38.05 53.63
C SER A 433 -31.27 -38.40 52.97
N LYS A 434 -30.68 -39.55 53.32
CA LYS A 434 -29.42 -40.02 52.72
C LYS A 434 -29.52 -40.24 51.22
N ARG A 435 -30.64 -40.81 50.75
CA ARG A 435 -30.91 -41.01 49.32
C ARG A 435 -30.97 -39.67 48.58
N ASP A 436 -31.72 -38.71 49.11
CA ASP A 436 -31.92 -37.41 48.45
C ASP A 436 -30.63 -36.58 48.41
N ASP A 437 -29.78 -36.67 49.43
CA ASP A 437 -28.46 -36.02 49.44
C ASP A 437 -27.48 -36.64 48.44
N ALA A 438 -27.56 -37.97 48.24
CA ALA A 438 -26.76 -38.67 47.24
C ALA A 438 -27.20 -38.30 45.81
N ASP A 439 -28.52 -38.18 45.58
CA ASP A 439 -29.09 -37.77 44.29
C ASP A 439 -28.64 -36.36 43.89
N ARG A 440 -28.71 -35.39 44.81
CA ARG A 440 -28.23 -34.02 44.55
C ARG A 440 -26.74 -33.97 44.23
N ARG A 441 -25.93 -34.85 44.84
CA ARG A 441 -24.50 -34.96 44.55
C ARG A 441 -24.26 -35.51 43.14
N ASN A 442 -24.98 -36.54 42.74
CA ASN A 442 -24.90 -37.09 41.38
C ASN A 442 -25.23 -36.04 40.31
N GLN A 443 -26.31 -35.27 40.50
CA GLN A 443 -26.71 -34.22 39.56
C GLN A 443 -25.68 -33.09 39.41
N ARG A 444 -24.87 -32.79 40.44
CA ARG A 444 -23.79 -31.80 40.36
C ARG A 444 -22.60 -32.36 39.58
N LEU A 445 -22.17 -33.57 39.92
CA LEU A 445 -21.05 -34.23 39.27
C LEU A 445 -21.31 -34.48 37.77
N GLU A 446 -22.56 -34.77 37.38
CA GLU A 446 -22.96 -34.90 35.97
C GLU A 446 -22.80 -33.59 35.19
N LYS A 447 -23.13 -32.44 35.80
CA LYS A 447 -22.91 -31.12 35.19
C LYS A 447 -21.42 -30.80 35.04
N ASP A 448 -20.63 -31.10 36.07
CA ASP A 448 -19.19 -30.85 36.07
C ASP A 448 -18.46 -31.71 35.02
N LEU A 449 -18.90 -32.97 34.84
CA LEU A 449 -18.40 -33.85 33.77
C LEU A 449 -18.71 -33.33 32.36
N GLY A 450 -19.89 -32.75 32.15
CA GLY A 450 -20.27 -32.15 30.86
C GLY A 450 -19.42 -30.94 30.49
N ILE A 451 -19.04 -30.12 31.48
CA ILE A 451 -18.15 -28.96 31.28
C ILE A 451 -16.73 -29.43 30.95
N ALA A 452 -16.19 -30.40 31.68
CA ALA A 452 -14.82 -30.87 31.49
C ALA A 452 -14.60 -31.56 30.12
N GLN A 453 -15.57 -32.30 29.59
CA GLN A 453 -15.47 -32.92 28.26
C GLN A 453 -15.38 -31.89 27.11
N SER A 454 -15.91 -30.68 27.29
CA SER A 454 -15.80 -29.61 26.30
C SER A 454 -14.40 -28.96 26.24
N SER A 455 -13.60 -29.12 27.30
CA SER A 455 -12.24 -28.55 27.41
C SER A 455 -11.22 -29.29 26.53
N THR A 456 -11.30 -30.63 26.44
CA THR A 456 -10.35 -31.44 25.65
C THR A 456 -10.39 -31.14 24.16
N GLY A 457 -11.53 -30.67 23.63
CA GLY A 457 -11.64 -30.20 22.24
C GLY A 457 -10.89 -28.88 21.99
N ALA A 458 -10.72 -28.04 23.01
CA ALA A 458 -10.02 -26.76 22.90
C ALA A 458 -8.50 -26.93 22.81
N GLU A 459 -7.91 -27.94 23.45
CA GLU A 459 -6.46 -28.21 23.38
C GLU A 459 -5.98 -28.54 21.95
N ILE A 460 -6.75 -29.37 21.24
CA ILE A 460 -6.44 -29.74 19.85
C ILE A 460 -6.49 -28.51 18.94
N GLU A 461 -7.43 -27.58 19.20
CA GLU A 461 -7.54 -26.34 18.43
C GLU A 461 -6.40 -25.36 18.73
N VAL A 462 -5.90 -25.29 19.97
CA VAL A 462 -4.70 -24.49 20.29
C VAL A 462 -3.49 -24.97 19.48
N VAL A 463 -3.25 -26.28 19.41
CA VAL A 463 -2.11 -26.85 18.67
C VAL A 463 -2.21 -26.57 17.16
N LYS A 464 -3.42 -26.65 16.58
CA LYS A 464 -3.65 -26.31 15.16
C LYS A 464 -3.38 -24.84 14.87
N VAL A 465 -3.87 -23.94 15.73
CA VAL A 465 -3.68 -22.49 15.57
C VAL A 465 -2.20 -22.11 15.74
N ASP A 466 -1.49 -22.71 16.68
CA ASP A 466 -0.05 -22.48 16.87
C ASP A 466 0.77 -22.91 15.63
N ALA A 467 0.42 -24.04 15.00
CA ALA A 467 1.06 -24.47 13.76
C ALA A 467 0.81 -23.50 12.59
N GLN A 468 -0.41 -22.95 12.49
CA GLN A 468 -0.74 -21.95 11.46
C GLN A 468 0.01 -20.62 11.68
N ILE A 469 0.18 -20.19 12.93
CA ILE A 469 0.96 -18.99 13.27
C ILE A 469 2.43 -19.18 12.83
N ALA A 470 3.06 -20.31 13.17
CA ALA A 470 4.46 -20.56 12.85
C ALA A 470 4.74 -20.59 11.33
N GLU A 471 3.84 -21.16 10.54
CA GLU A 471 3.96 -21.21 9.08
C GLU A 471 3.90 -19.80 8.45
N LEU A 472 2.94 -18.98 8.90
CA LEU A 472 2.78 -17.60 8.45
C LEU A 472 3.98 -16.72 8.84
N GLU A 473 4.53 -16.90 10.04
CA GLU A 473 5.73 -16.16 10.50
C GLU A 473 6.97 -16.50 9.64
N ARG A 474 7.15 -17.75 9.24
CA ARG A 474 8.26 -18.17 8.36
C ARG A 474 8.16 -17.56 6.97
N MET A 475 6.98 -17.56 6.35
CA MET A 475 6.74 -16.99 5.02
C MET A 475 7.03 -15.48 4.94
N ILE A 476 6.80 -14.75 6.03
CA ILE A 476 7.07 -13.31 6.12
C ILE A 476 8.58 -13.02 6.17
N HIS A 477 9.37 -13.91 6.79
CA HIS A 477 10.80 -13.66 7.04
C HIS A 477 11.71 -13.91 5.82
N GLU A 478 11.42 -14.91 4.99
CA GLU A 478 12.30 -15.32 3.87
C GLU A 478 12.28 -14.38 2.64
N LYS A 479 11.33 -13.44 2.53
CA LYS A 479 11.13 -12.62 1.31
C LYS A 479 11.78 -11.23 1.32
N ALA A 480 12.42 -10.81 2.40
CA ALA A 480 12.84 -9.42 2.59
C ALA A 480 14.15 -9.01 1.88
N ASP A 481 15.00 -9.94 1.43
CA ASP A 481 16.45 -9.65 1.33
C ASP A 481 17.06 -9.57 -0.10
N VAL A 482 16.28 -9.79 -1.17
CA VAL A 482 16.89 -10.07 -2.51
C VAL A 482 17.16 -8.82 -3.37
N SER A 483 16.74 -7.60 -2.98
CA SER A 483 16.69 -6.45 -3.91
C SER A 483 17.69 -5.32 -3.65
N ASN A 484 18.40 -5.28 -2.51
CA ASN A 484 19.11 -4.06 -2.09
C ASN A 484 20.55 -3.92 -2.63
N TRP A 485 21.25 -5.02 -2.89
CA TRP A 485 22.68 -4.96 -3.23
C TRP A 485 22.94 -4.40 -4.63
N GLU A 486 22.07 -4.68 -5.60
CA GLU A 486 22.21 -4.18 -6.98
C GLU A 486 22.03 -2.65 -7.05
N ILE A 487 21.08 -2.12 -6.26
CA ILE A 487 20.85 -0.68 -6.13
C ILE A 487 22.09 0.00 -5.52
N ASP A 488 22.70 -0.60 -4.49
CA ASP A 488 23.92 -0.09 -3.88
C ASP A 488 25.10 -0.11 -4.87
N VAL A 489 25.30 -1.19 -5.63
CA VAL A 489 26.34 -1.26 -6.67
C VAL A 489 26.16 -0.14 -7.70
N LEU A 490 24.94 0.04 -8.22
CA LEU A 490 24.67 1.11 -9.20
C LEU A 490 24.85 2.50 -8.59
N GLN A 491 24.46 2.72 -7.33
CA GLN A 491 24.69 3.98 -6.63
C GLN A 491 26.18 4.30 -6.53
N LYS A 492 27.00 3.34 -6.06
CA LYS A 492 28.44 3.51 -5.95
C LYS A 492 29.11 3.70 -7.30
N ALA A 493 28.62 3.02 -8.34
CA ALA A 493 29.07 3.23 -9.71
C ALA A 493 28.74 4.64 -10.21
N VAL A 494 27.56 5.20 -9.91
CA VAL A 494 27.21 6.59 -10.24
C VAL A 494 28.16 7.59 -9.57
N GLU A 495 28.41 7.41 -8.27
CA GLU A 495 29.32 8.26 -7.48
C GLU A 495 30.75 8.21 -8.05
N LEU A 496 31.28 7.01 -8.23
CA LEU A 496 32.63 6.79 -8.77
C LEU A 496 32.79 7.35 -10.18
N THR A 497 31.82 7.10 -11.05
CA THR A 497 31.86 7.60 -12.44
C THR A 497 31.83 9.13 -12.49
N LYS A 498 31.16 9.80 -11.55
CA LYS A 498 31.19 11.26 -11.41
C LYS A 498 32.59 11.76 -11.04
N GLU A 499 33.25 11.11 -10.09
CA GLU A 499 34.61 11.46 -9.64
C GLU A 499 35.60 11.42 -10.80
N LEU A 500 35.38 10.57 -11.82
CA LEU A 500 36.27 10.45 -12.97
C LEU A 500 36.34 11.71 -13.86
N TYR A 501 35.28 12.51 -13.93
CA TYR A 501 35.23 13.67 -14.83
C TYR A 501 35.00 15.02 -14.11
N GLU A 502 34.64 15.02 -12.82
CA GLU A 502 34.25 16.25 -12.10
C GLU A 502 35.38 17.30 -12.04
N GLY A 503 36.64 16.86 -11.86
CA GLY A 503 37.80 17.76 -11.87
C GLY A 503 38.03 18.42 -13.23
N GLU A 504 38.04 17.62 -14.31
CA GLU A 504 38.17 18.13 -15.68
C GLU A 504 36.99 19.05 -16.05
N GLN A 505 35.76 18.69 -15.67
CA GLN A 505 34.60 19.54 -15.88
C GLN A 505 34.77 20.90 -15.19
N ALA A 506 35.22 20.93 -13.93
CA ALA A 506 35.40 22.16 -13.20
C ALA A 506 36.42 23.09 -13.87
N GLU A 507 37.54 22.54 -14.36
CA GLU A 507 38.57 23.27 -15.10
C GLU A 507 38.02 23.87 -16.41
N ILE A 508 37.31 23.06 -17.19
CA ILE A 508 36.67 23.51 -18.44
C ILE A 508 35.67 24.64 -18.17
N LEU A 509 34.84 24.50 -17.14
CA LEU A 509 33.80 25.48 -16.82
C LEU A 509 34.37 26.82 -16.36
N VAL A 510 35.58 26.87 -15.78
CA VAL A 510 36.28 28.13 -15.53
C VAL A 510 36.56 28.84 -16.85
N ARG A 511 37.13 28.12 -17.83
CA ARG A 511 37.42 28.69 -19.14
C ARG A 511 36.15 29.13 -19.89
N VAL A 512 35.10 28.31 -19.88
CA VAL A 512 33.80 28.66 -20.47
C VAL A 512 33.21 29.91 -19.81
N SER A 513 33.36 30.04 -18.50
CA SER A 513 32.87 31.20 -17.73
C SER A 513 33.58 32.50 -18.14
N GLU A 514 34.91 32.48 -18.24
CA GLU A 514 35.72 33.61 -18.71
C GLU A 514 35.31 34.04 -20.12
N MET A 515 35.16 33.08 -21.04
CA MET A 515 34.81 33.35 -22.43
C MET A 515 33.36 33.82 -22.57
N THR A 516 32.45 33.29 -21.74
CA THR A 516 31.07 33.80 -21.67
C THR A 516 31.06 35.27 -21.28
N ALA A 517 31.84 35.67 -20.27
CA ALA A 517 31.94 37.07 -19.88
C ALA A 517 32.55 37.95 -20.99
N MET A 518 33.56 37.44 -21.72
CA MET A 518 34.13 38.13 -22.88
C MET A 518 33.08 38.35 -23.99
N PHE A 519 32.37 37.29 -24.41
CA PHE A 519 31.36 37.40 -25.45
C PHE A 519 30.18 38.27 -25.02
N ALA A 520 29.69 38.12 -23.80
CA ALA A 520 28.58 38.93 -23.29
C ALA A 520 28.92 40.42 -23.27
N ARG A 521 30.16 40.79 -22.92
CA ARG A 521 30.65 42.17 -23.04
C ARG A 521 30.69 42.64 -24.50
N SER A 522 31.13 41.81 -25.43
CA SER A 522 31.10 42.16 -26.87
C SER A 522 29.68 42.31 -27.44
N PHE A 523 28.67 41.74 -26.78
CA PHE A 523 27.26 41.92 -27.12
C PHE A 523 26.60 43.09 -26.37
N GLY A 524 27.39 44.01 -25.82
CA GLY A 524 26.89 45.23 -25.19
C GLY A 524 26.60 45.13 -23.69
N MET A 525 26.91 44.03 -23.00
CA MET A 525 26.82 43.97 -21.53
C MET A 525 28.04 44.63 -20.85
N THR A 526 28.21 45.94 -21.00
CA THR A 526 29.41 46.66 -20.53
C THR A 526 29.61 46.62 -19.02
N ASP A 527 28.52 46.56 -18.26
CA ASP A 527 28.54 46.54 -16.79
C ASP A 527 28.78 45.13 -16.21
N LEU A 528 29.00 44.14 -17.07
CA LEU A 528 29.28 42.75 -16.67
C LEU A 528 30.75 42.60 -16.22
N VAL A 529 30.93 42.30 -14.94
CA VAL A 529 32.24 42.08 -14.33
C VAL A 529 32.69 40.63 -14.53
N ASP A 530 31.85 39.69 -14.10
CA ASP A 530 32.19 38.26 -14.08
C ASP A 530 30.94 37.39 -14.30
N VAL A 531 31.16 36.21 -14.86
CA VAL A 531 30.14 35.17 -15.02
C VAL A 531 30.72 33.89 -14.44
N LYS A 532 29.93 33.15 -13.67
CA LYS A 532 30.34 31.83 -13.18
C LYS A 532 29.30 30.77 -13.52
N LEU A 533 29.61 29.96 -14.52
CA LEU A 533 28.82 28.79 -14.90
C LEU A 533 29.23 27.59 -14.03
N LYS A 534 28.26 27.04 -13.30
CA LYS A 534 28.46 25.89 -12.40
C LYS A 534 28.15 24.58 -13.09
N GLY A 535 28.70 23.49 -12.53
CA GLY A 535 28.47 22.11 -12.99
C GLY A 535 27.04 21.57 -12.83
N ASN A 536 26.08 22.41 -12.46
CA ASN A 536 24.65 22.16 -12.44
C ASN A 536 23.89 23.09 -13.41
N THR A 537 24.59 23.72 -14.35
CA THR A 537 24.09 24.74 -15.32
C THR A 537 23.53 26.01 -14.70
N THR A 538 23.69 26.22 -13.39
CA THR A 538 23.39 27.51 -12.78
C THR A 538 24.49 28.51 -13.14
N MET A 539 24.09 29.67 -13.66
CA MET A 539 25.00 30.76 -13.96
C MET A 539 24.79 31.90 -12.95
N ASP A 540 25.84 32.21 -12.21
CA ASP A 540 25.93 33.41 -11.39
C ASP A 540 26.46 34.55 -12.27
N VAL A 541 25.83 35.72 -12.19
CA VAL A 541 26.15 36.91 -13.00
C VAL A 541 26.51 38.05 -12.05
N GLN A 542 27.74 38.54 -12.15
CA GLN A 542 28.24 39.67 -11.38
C GLN A 542 28.25 40.92 -12.24
N MET A 543 27.37 41.86 -11.93
CA MET A 543 27.36 43.20 -12.54
C MET A 543 28.06 44.20 -11.61
N MET A 544 28.41 45.37 -12.13
CA MET A 544 28.92 46.49 -11.33
C MET A 544 27.98 46.85 -10.17
N GLY A 545 26.67 46.76 -10.38
CA GLY A 545 25.62 47.08 -9.40
C GLY A 545 25.19 45.94 -8.47
N GLY A 546 25.78 44.74 -8.58
CA GLY A 546 25.44 43.61 -7.70
C GLY A 546 25.41 42.25 -8.38
N LYS A 547 25.11 41.22 -7.59
CA LYS A 547 25.09 39.82 -8.03
C LYS A 547 23.66 39.33 -8.27
N LYS A 548 23.42 38.67 -9.40
CA LYS A 548 22.17 37.97 -9.71
C LYS A 548 22.45 36.60 -10.34
N THR A 549 21.41 35.80 -10.51
CA THR A 549 21.46 34.53 -11.25
C THR A 549 20.85 34.74 -12.65
N PHE A 550 21.20 33.91 -13.63
CA PHE A 550 20.67 34.00 -15.00
C PHE A 550 19.14 34.19 -15.05
N GLY A 551 18.36 33.38 -14.32
CA GLY A 551 16.89 33.50 -14.31
C GLY A 551 16.34 34.79 -13.68
N LYS A 552 17.17 35.59 -13.02
CA LYS A 552 16.82 36.92 -12.46
C LYS A 552 17.34 38.07 -13.33
N CYS A 553 17.98 37.78 -14.46
CA CYS A 553 18.38 38.80 -15.43
C CYS A 553 17.18 39.19 -16.30
N GLU A 554 17.20 40.41 -16.83
CA GLU A 554 16.18 40.90 -17.76
C GLU A 554 16.18 40.06 -19.06
N PRO A 555 15.05 39.97 -19.79
CA PRO A 555 14.96 39.13 -21.00
C PRO A 555 16.08 39.35 -22.02
N GLY A 556 16.44 40.62 -22.31
CA GLY A 556 17.55 40.94 -23.22
C GLY A 556 18.92 40.48 -22.69
N GLU A 557 19.19 40.66 -21.40
CA GLU A 557 20.40 40.14 -20.76
C GLU A 557 20.47 38.61 -20.82
N ARG A 558 19.34 37.91 -20.62
CA ARG A 558 19.28 36.44 -20.72
C ARG A 558 19.58 35.98 -22.13
N MET A 559 19.06 36.64 -23.16
CA MET A 559 19.37 36.34 -24.56
C MET A 559 20.88 36.50 -24.81
N ARG A 560 21.47 37.65 -24.47
CA ARG A 560 22.91 37.92 -24.64
C ARG A 560 23.79 36.91 -23.90
N LEU A 561 23.47 36.59 -22.65
CA LEU A 561 24.20 35.60 -21.85
C LEU A 561 24.07 34.19 -22.42
N LYS A 562 22.90 33.81 -22.94
CA LYS A 562 22.68 32.49 -23.57
C LYS A 562 23.51 32.37 -24.85
N VAL A 563 23.45 33.36 -25.72
CA VAL A 563 24.29 33.43 -26.94
C VAL A 563 25.78 33.33 -26.56
N ALA A 564 26.23 34.15 -25.62
CA ALA A 564 27.61 34.17 -25.16
C ALA A 564 28.06 32.84 -24.58
N ALA A 565 27.22 32.18 -23.77
CA ALA A 565 27.53 30.87 -23.19
C ALA A 565 27.59 29.76 -24.24
N THR A 566 26.68 29.77 -25.22
CA THR A 566 26.71 28.79 -26.32
C THR A 566 27.96 28.96 -27.18
N LEU A 567 28.32 30.20 -27.54
CA LEU A 567 29.54 30.48 -28.31
C LEU A 567 30.82 30.16 -27.52
N ALA A 568 30.85 30.48 -26.22
CA ALA A 568 31.95 30.10 -25.34
C ALA A 568 32.10 28.57 -25.29
N LEU A 569 30.99 27.83 -25.21
CA LEU A 569 31.00 26.37 -25.25
C LEU A 569 31.61 25.86 -26.55
N ILE A 570 31.18 26.40 -27.70
CA ILE A 570 31.72 26.03 -29.02
C ILE A 570 33.22 26.32 -29.08
N GLN A 571 33.65 27.53 -28.72
CA GLN A 571 35.05 27.92 -28.84
C GLN A 571 35.96 27.12 -27.89
N VAL A 572 35.57 26.90 -26.63
CA VAL A 572 36.36 26.05 -25.71
C VAL A 572 36.45 24.61 -26.22
N SER A 573 35.39 24.12 -26.86
CA SER A 573 35.39 22.77 -27.45
C SER A 573 36.32 22.70 -28.66
N GLU A 574 36.33 23.73 -29.51
CA GLU A 574 37.24 23.84 -30.67
C GLU A 574 38.71 23.98 -30.26
N GLU A 575 39.03 24.85 -29.30
CA GLU A 575 40.39 25.03 -28.76
C GLU A 575 40.98 23.71 -28.25
N ARG A 576 40.13 22.79 -27.77
CA ARG A 576 40.52 21.49 -27.24
C ARG A 576 40.42 20.36 -28.28
N GLY A 577 39.89 20.63 -29.47
CA GLY A 577 39.61 19.64 -30.52
C GLY A 577 38.59 18.58 -30.12
N ILE A 578 37.76 18.83 -29.11
CA ILE A 578 36.78 17.88 -28.57
C ILE A 578 35.45 18.56 -28.27
N GLY A 579 34.36 17.90 -28.64
CA GLY A 579 33.01 18.43 -28.47
C GLY A 579 32.10 18.02 -29.61
N SER A 580 30.82 18.37 -29.50
CA SER A 580 29.80 17.85 -30.42
C SER A 580 28.75 18.87 -30.85
N HIS A 581 28.92 20.14 -30.51
CA HIS A 581 28.00 21.18 -30.98
C HIS A 581 28.15 21.36 -32.50
N PRO A 582 27.05 21.41 -33.26
CA PRO A 582 27.09 21.41 -34.74
C PRO A 582 27.57 22.74 -35.35
N GLY A 583 27.62 23.82 -34.59
CA GLY A 583 28.19 25.10 -35.05
C GLY A 583 27.21 26.01 -35.82
N VAL A 584 25.94 25.64 -35.93
CA VAL A 584 24.87 26.51 -36.44
C VAL A 584 24.09 27.14 -35.28
N LEU A 585 23.70 28.41 -35.41
CA LEU A 585 22.87 29.13 -34.46
C LEU A 585 21.73 29.87 -35.17
N PHE A 586 20.52 29.76 -34.62
CA PHE A 586 19.33 30.50 -35.03
C PHE A 586 18.93 31.43 -33.89
N VAL A 587 19.08 32.73 -34.08
CA VAL A 587 18.70 33.75 -33.11
C VAL A 587 17.46 34.47 -33.62
N ASP A 588 16.31 34.11 -33.05
CA ASP A 588 15.04 34.68 -33.47
C ASP A 588 14.82 36.04 -32.82
N SER A 589 14.51 37.04 -33.64
CA SER A 589 14.04 38.37 -33.25
C SER A 589 14.99 39.10 -32.29
N VAL A 590 16.22 39.36 -32.75
CA VAL A 590 17.33 39.96 -31.96
C VAL A 590 16.95 41.30 -31.31
N ALA A 591 16.06 42.08 -31.93
CA ALA A 591 15.63 43.39 -31.42
C ALA A 591 14.46 43.34 -30.43
N ASN A 592 13.82 42.19 -30.22
CA ASN A 592 12.51 42.11 -29.56
C ASN A 592 12.51 42.57 -28.10
N ASN A 593 13.61 42.38 -27.39
CA ASN A 593 13.76 42.75 -25.98
C ASN A 593 14.82 43.84 -25.76
N GLU A 594 15.26 44.49 -26.83
CA GLU A 594 16.24 45.58 -26.79
C GLU A 594 15.53 46.93 -26.86
N VAL A 595 15.90 47.84 -25.97
CA VAL A 595 15.20 49.14 -25.82
C VAL A 595 15.69 50.15 -26.85
N THR A 596 16.92 50.02 -27.34
CA THR A 596 17.53 50.97 -28.27
C THR A 596 18.21 50.27 -29.47
N ASP A 597 18.25 50.94 -30.63
CA ASP A 597 18.96 50.42 -31.80
C ASP A 597 20.48 50.25 -31.55
N LYS A 598 21.03 51.01 -30.61
CA LYS A 598 22.43 50.88 -30.18
C LYS A 598 22.69 49.50 -29.57
N ASP A 599 21.76 49.01 -28.76
CA ASP A 599 21.84 47.72 -28.10
C ASP A 599 21.81 46.56 -29.10
N VAL A 600 20.99 46.68 -30.16
CA VAL A 600 20.96 45.74 -31.28
C VAL A 600 22.27 45.80 -32.08
N THR A 601 22.77 47.01 -32.33
CA THR A 601 24.03 47.24 -33.06
C THR A 601 25.19 46.50 -32.41
N GLU A 602 25.33 46.57 -31.08
CA GLU A 602 26.43 45.89 -30.37
C GLU A 602 26.33 44.37 -30.45
N ILE A 603 25.12 43.80 -30.42
CA ILE A 603 24.92 42.35 -30.62
C ILE A 603 25.37 41.93 -32.02
N VAL A 604 24.92 42.64 -33.06
CA VAL A 604 25.23 42.31 -34.46
C VAL A 604 26.72 42.50 -34.75
N LYS A 605 27.36 43.56 -34.22
CA LYS A 605 28.82 43.72 -34.27
C LYS A 605 29.56 42.57 -33.60
N GLY A 606 29.10 42.13 -32.42
CA GLY A 606 29.68 40.97 -31.76
C GLY A 606 29.59 39.72 -32.62
N PHE A 607 28.46 39.48 -33.29
CA PHE A 607 28.31 38.38 -34.24
C PHE A 607 29.23 38.51 -35.46
N GLN A 608 29.38 39.73 -36.00
CA GLN A 608 30.29 40.01 -37.10
C GLN A 608 31.74 39.64 -36.73
N GLY A 609 32.15 39.92 -35.49
CA GLY A 609 33.48 39.58 -34.96
C GLY A 609 33.73 38.08 -34.77
N LEU A 610 32.68 37.23 -34.73
CA LEU A 610 32.85 35.78 -34.56
C LEU A 610 33.63 35.13 -35.70
N ARG A 611 33.66 35.72 -36.89
CA ARG A 611 34.45 35.18 -38.01
C ARG A 611 35.94 35.06 -37.68
N GLU A 612 36.44 35.89 -36.77
CA GLU A 612 37.85 35.87 -36.34
C GLU A 612 38.15 34.75 -35.34
N THR A 613 37.19 34.41 -34.47
CA THR A 613 37.38 33.43 -33.39
C THR A 613 36.78 32.06 -33.68
N LEU A 614 35.72 32.01 -34.48
CA LEU A 614 34.91 30.84 -34.82
C LEU A 614 34.56 30.88 -36.33
N PRO A 615 35.53 30.61 -37.23
CA PRO A 615 35.37 30.80 -38.67
C PRO A 615 34.35 29.84 -39.32
N ASP A 616 34.10 28.69 -38.69
CA ASP A 616 33.21 27.64 -39.20
C ASP A 616 31.78 27.74 -38.65
N VAL A 617 31.48 28.73 -37.80
CA VAL A 617 30.15 28.93 -37.23
C VAL A 617 29.24 29.69 -38.19
N GLN A 618 27.98 29.23 -38.30
CA GLN A 618 26.95 29.87 -39.11
C GLN A 618 25.84 30.41 -38.21
N VAL A 619 25.59 31.71 -38.27
CA VAL A 619 24.58 32.40 -37.44
C VAL A 619 23.51 33.01 -38.31
N PHE A 620 22.26 32.62 -38.07
CA PHE A 620 21.08 33.23 -38.69
C PHE A 620 20.35 34.08 -37.66
N ILE A 621 20.18 35.36 -37.96
CA ILE A 621 19.40 36.29 -37.15
C ILE A 621 18.12 36.68 -37.89
N SER A 622 17.01 36.85 -37.17
CA SER A 622 15.81 37.51 -37.70
C SER A 622 15.55 38.84 -36.97
N GLY A 623 15.02 39.83 -37.68
CA GLY A 623 14.74 41.14 -37.10
C GLY A 623 14.01 42.10 -38.03
N ILE A 624 13.54 43.23 -37.50
CA ILE A 624 13.04 44.32 -38.34
C ILE A 624 14.23 44.96 -39.08
N SER A 625 14.03 45.30 -40.34
CA SER A 625 15.04 45.99 -41.16
C SER A 625 15.47 47.30 -40.49
N SER A 626 16.75 47.40 -40.10
CA SER A 626 17.32 48.57 -39.44
C SER A 626 18.79 48.73 -39.80
N ALA A 627 19.30 49.97 -39.70
CA ALA A 627 20.73 50.25 -39.90
C ALA A 627 21.61 49.43 -38.95
N ALA A 628 21.14 49.20 -37.72
CA ALA A 628 21.81 48.36 -36.71
C ALA A 628 22.11 46.93 -37.19
N ILE A 629 21.31 46.38 -38.11
CA ILE A 629 21.54 45.06 -38.72
C ILE A 629 22.26 45.21 -40.07
N LEU A 630 21.76 46.07 -40.95
CA LEU A 630 22.20 46.17 -42.34
C LEU A 630 23.65 46.68 -42.48
N ASP A 631 24.13 47.50 -41.55
CA ASP A 631 25.49 48.05 -41.60
C ASP A 631 26.57 47.03 -41.19
N HIS A 632 26.17 45.92 -40.56
CA HIS A 632 27.08 44.94 -39.94
C HIS A 632 26.99 43.54 -40.54
N VAL A 633 25.97 43.27 -41.37
CA VAL A 633 25.81 42.01 -42.09
C VAL A 633 26.21 42.22 -43.55
N PRO A 634 27.05 41.35 -44.15
CA PRO A 634 27.40 41.47 -45.56
C PRO A 634 26.15 41.51 -46.44
N CYS A 635 26.10 42.42 -47.42
CA CYS A 635 24.93 42.61 -48.28
C CYS A 635 24.50 41.31 -48.97
N GLU A 636 25.48 40.50 -49.38
CA GLU A 636 25.28 39.19 -49.97
C GLU A 636 24.70 38.15 -49.01
N ASN A 637 24.65 38.40 -47.70
CA ASN A 637 24.10 37.52 -46.66
C ASN A 637 22.78 38.04 -46.07
N VAL A 638 22.26 39.16 -46.56
CA VAL A 638 20.95 39.71 -46.16
C VAL A 638 19.85 39.10 -47.03
N ILE A 639 18.85 38.51 -46.37
CA ILE A 639 17.60 38.05 -46.97
C ILE A 639 16.54 39.08 -46.60
N LYS A 640 16.15 39.91 -47.58
CA LYS A 640 15.18 41.01 -47.41
C LYS A 640 13.83 40.67 -48.04
N ASN A 641 12.76 41.28 -47.52
CA ASN A 641 11.43 41.21 -48.11
C ASN A 641 11.38 41.69 -49.57
N ARG A 642 10.45 41.10 -50.32
CA ARG A 642 10.06 41.53 -51.67
C ARG A 642 9.24 42.83 -51.59
N GLU A 643 8.86 43.35 -52.76
CA GLU A 643 8.04 44.57 -52.89
C GLU A 643 6.68 44.47 -52.18
N ASP A 644 6.11 43.27 -52.09
CA ASP A 644 4.84 42.99 -51.38
C ASP A 644 4.99 42.95 -49.84
N GLY A 645 6.19 43.24 -49.34
CA GLY A 645 6.51 43.26 -47.92
C GLY A 645 6.78 41.89 -47.30
N TYR A 646 6.57 40.77 -48.00
CA TYR A 646 6.83 39.43 -47.49
C TYR A 646 8.24 38.94 -47.84
N LEU A 647 8.82 38.10 -46.98
CA LEU A 647 10.14 37.52 -47.19
C LEU A 647 10.15 36.40 -48.25
N TRP A 648 9.01 35.77 -48.49
CA TRP A 648 8.80 34.67 -49.44
C TRP A 648 7.33 34.54 -49.88
#